data_AF-A0A0Q7MUC4-F1
#
_entry.id   AF-A0A0Q7MUC4-F1
#
_cell.length_a   1.000
_cell.length_b   1.000
_cell.length_c   1.000
_cell.angle_alpha   90.00
_cell.angle_beta   90.00
_cell.angle_gamma   90.00
#
_symmetry.space_group_name_H-M   'P 1'
#
loop_
_entity.id
_entity.type
_entity.pdbx_description
1 polymer ?
#
loop_
_entity_poly.entity_id
_entity_poly.type
_entity_poly.pdbx_seq_one_letter_code
_entity_poly.pdbx_strand_id
1 'polypeptide(L)'
;MRNTVHWSARGLALVLAAAVVVGTGSTAHAHGRPPAPVPTPVTRAALDPALVSGRGATVGFLEQEAEKAATTGTVIGPDRTAYTLPAEASGRSAVQLAPGQYVEFTLPKAANALTVRYSIPDSATGGGITAPLDVTVNGSGKRTMTLTSQYSWLYNQYPFSNDPNAGLLHPDWWITECACVPAATTPTPTVTTPFRPMHFYDEQRLLLGKTARAGDTVRLTAPAGTNAAWTVIDLLDSELVGLPHVRLKAANVLLFGADPFGKKDSANAFDKAIAFAQKKDLPVYVPPGVYQVNRHIVVDDVTIEGAGSWYTTIRGREVALSTPAPDGSVHTGVGFYGKPAAEGGSSNVHLSGFAIQGDVRERIDTDQVNGIGGALSDSTVDGLYIQHTKVGVWVDGPMDNLVVKNSYLVDQIADGLNFHTGVTNSVASNNVVRNTGDDGLAMWAETTTNSGNRFENNTVQTPTLANGIAIYGGHDTTLVGNLVADPVREGSGIQVGSRFGAEPFSGSLWITDNTTVRAGTYELNWNIGLGAIWFYALQGNIDADIQVVGDHFLDSTYNAIMVVADWPVKDLWSVTNVHFKDIRVDGTGTSVLSARAAGSATFENVDARNVGAVGINNCGSFNFPPTGSEWSSIDLSGNDGGGTTGPWFGSWQLPNTITCDDRPPVVAPPAPSPW
;
A
#
# COMPACT_ATOMS: atom_id res chain seq x y z
N MET A 1 90.21 -42.58 -28.99
CA MET A 1 91.31 -41.86 -28.31
C MET A 1 91.34 -40.42 -28.82
N ARG A 2 91.72 -39.48 -27.94
CA ARG A 2 91.71 -38.02 -28.10
C ARG A 2 92.38 -37.54 -29.40
N ASN A 3 91.86 -36.48 -30.03
CA ASN A 3 92.48 -35.14 -29.95
C ASN A 3 91.78 -34.11 -30.86
N THR A 4 91.75 -32.91 -30.30
CA THR A 4 91.39 -31.58 -30.82
C THR A 4 92.13 -31.15 -32.09
N VAL A 5 91.50 -30.32 -32.93
CA VAL A 5 92.15 -29.18 -33.64
C VAL A 5 91.12 -28.05 -33.88
N HIS A 6 91.50 -26.82 -33.53
CA HIS A 6 90.88 -25.54 -33.93
C HIS A 6 91.48 -25.03 -35.24
N TRP A 7 90.70 -24.37 -36.11
CA TRP A 7 91.20 -23.28 -36.98
C TRP A 7 90.11 -22.23 -37.25
N SER A 8 90.54 -20.97 -37.28
CA SER A 8 89.80 -19.74 -37.55
C SER A 8 89.79 -19.36 -39.04
N ALA A 9 88.76 -18.65 -39.52
CA ALA A 9 88.86 -17.75 -40.69
C ALA A 9 87.73 -16.72 -40.73
N ARG A 10 88.06 -15.48 -41.14
CA ARG A 10 87.15 -14.36 -41.45
C ARG A 10 86.44 -14.61 -42.79
N GLY A 11 85.24 -14.04 -42.98
CA GLY A 11 84.56 -14.03 -44.27
C GLY A 11 83.59 -12.85 -44.42
N LEU A 12 83.78 -12.09 -45.50
CA LEU A 12 83.03 -10.91 -45.95
C LEU A 12 81.71 -11.31 -46.66
N ALA A 13 80.84 -10.32 -46.81
CA ALA A 13 79.44 -10.37 -47.23
C ALA A 13 79.13 -10.91 -48.64
N LEU A 14 77.89 -11.40 -48.80
CA LEU A 14 77.15 -11.42 -50.06
C LEU A 14 75.64 -11.31 -49.78
N VAL A 15 74.99 -10.42 -50.55
CA VAL A 15 73.57 -10.05 -50.48
C VAL A 15 72.70 -11.15 -51.10
N LEU A 16 71.58 -11.47 -50.47
CA LEU A 16 70.44 -12.16 -51.09
C LEU A 16 69.13 -11.62 -50.51
N ALA A 17 68.28 -11.08 -51.38
CA ALA A 17 66.95 -10.58 -51.07
C ALA A 17 66.01 -11.75 -50.73
N ALA A 18 65.37 -11.70 -49.58
CA ALA A 18 64.36 -12.67 -49.14
C ALA A 18 62.98 -12.00 -49.06
N ALA A 19 62.00 -12.63 -49.70
CA ALA A 19 60.61 -12.22 -49.76
C ALA A 19 59.95 -12.23 -48.37
N VAL A 20 59.15 -11.21 -48.10
CA VAL A 20 58.37 -11.02 -46.88
C VAL A 20 57.16 -11.96 -46.89
N VAL A 21 57.10 -12.90 -45.95
CA VAL A 21 55.88 -13.59 -45.55
C VAL A 21 55.37 -12.92 -44.28
N VAL A 22 54.23 -12.22 -44.40
CA VAL A 22 53.54 -11.63 -43.25
C VAL A 22 52.85 -12.76 -42.48
N GLY A 23 53.48 -13.21 -41.40
CA GLY A 23 52.84 -14.07 -40.41
C GLY A 23 51.91 -13.23 -39.53
N THR A 24 50.60 -13.41 -39.69
CA THR A 24 49.59 -12.83 -38.79
C THR A 24 49.68 -13.52 -37.43
N GLY A 25 50.29 -12.84 -36.45
CA GLY A 25 50.23 -13.24 -35.05
C GLY A 25 48.81 -13.09 -34.53
N SER A 26 48.17 -14.21 -34.19
CA SER A 26 46.90 -14.24 -33.48
C SER A 26 47.12 -13.81 -32.03
N THR A 27 46.87 -12.53 -31.75
CA THR A 27 46.67 -12.05 -30.39
C THR A 27 45.36 -12.63 -29.86
N ALA A 28 45.46 -13.65 -29.01
CA ALA A 28 44.34 -14.12 -28.20
C ALA A 28 43.79 -12.93 -27.40
N HIS A 29 42.66 -12.39 -27.84
CA HIS A 29 41.91 -11.44 -27.05
C HIS A 29 41.37 -12.22 -25.86
N ALA A 30 41.92 -11.96 -24.68
CA ALA A 30 41.28 -12.35 -23.44
C ALA A 30 39.90 -11.69 -23.46
N HIS A 31 38.85 -12.47 -23.76
CA HIS A 31 37.49 -12.05 -23.50
C HIS A 31 37.39 -11.82 -22.00
N GLY A 32 37.49 -10.55 -21.60
CA GLY A 32 37.22 -10.16 -20.22
C GLY A 32 35.86 -10.73 -19.83
N ARG A 33 35.83 -11.46 -18.73
CA ARG A 33 34.58 -11.93 -18.13
C ARG A 33 33.62 -10.74 -18.07
N PRO A 34 32.37 -10.85 -18.56
CA PRO A 34 31.42 -9.75 -18.44
C PRO A 34 31.35 -9.32 -16.98
N PRO A 35 31.26 -8.00 -16.71
CA PRO A 35 31.16 -7.51 -15.34
C PRO A 35 30.01 -8.21 -14.62
N ALA A 36 30.21 -8.54 -13.34
CA ALA A 36 29.15 -9.15 -12.55
C ALA A 36 27.92 -8.22 -12.56
N PRO A 37 26.69 -8.77 -12.68
CA PRO A 37 25.48 -7.97 -12.62
C PRO A 37 25.46 -7.14 -11.34
N VAL A 38 25.16 -5.85 -11.47
CA VAL A 38 24.97 -4.96 -10.31
C VAL A 38 23.61 -5.31 -9.69
N PRO A 39 23.52 -5.52 -8.36
CA PRO A 39 22.24 -5.76 -7.70
C PRO A 39 21.23 -4.67 -8.03
N THR A 40 19.99 -5.06 -8.34
CA THR A 40 18.91 -4.08 -8.48
C THR A 40 18.71 -3.40 -7.11
N PRO A 41 18.64 -2.06 -7.02
CA PRO A 41 18.55 -1.36 -5.75
C PRO A 41 17.39 -1.87 -4.89
N VAL A 42 17.64 -2.01 -3.59
CA VAL A 42 16.59 -2.31 -2.61
C VAL A 42 15.89 -1.01 -2.24
N THR A 43 14.56 -1.04 -2.19
CA THR A 43 13.73 0.09 -1.81
C THR A 43 12.86 -0.21 -0.58
N ARG A 44 12.25 0.85 -0.06
CA ARG A 44 11.15 0.81 0.91
C ARG A 44 10.11 1.82 0.42
N ALA A 45 9.01 1.33 -0.15
CA ALA A 45 8.03 2.15 -0.86
C ALA A 45 8.71 3.06 -1.91
N ALA A 46 9.50 2.46 -2.81
CA ALA A 46 10.30 3.11 -3.85
C ALA A 46 11.38 4.12 -3.40
N LEU A 47 11.54 4.37 -2.10
CA LEU A 47 12.61 5.22 -1.57
C LEU A 47 13.87 4.44 -1.22
N ASP A 48 14.99 5.16 -1.13
CA ASP A 48 16.19 4.66 -0.45
C ASP A 48 15.82 4.33 1.02
N PRO A 49 16.08 3.09 1.50
CA PRO A 49 15.78 2.70 2.87
C PRO A 49 16.37 3.62 3.95
N ALA A 50 17.46 4.34 3.67
CA ALA A 50 18.06 5.29 4.60
C ALA A 50 17.15 6.49 4.91
N LEU A 51 16.28 6.89 3.98
CA LEU A 51 15.35 8.03 4.15
C LEU A 51 14.20 7.73 5.11
N VAL A 52 13.90 6.44 5.30
CA VAL A 52 12.78 5.95 6.10
C VAL A 52 13.25 5.04 7.24
N SER A 53 14.52 5.19 7.66
CA SER A 53 15.10 4.40 8.72
C SER A 53 14.30 4.53 10.02
N GLY A 54 13.92 3.40 10.62
CA GLY A 54 13.09 3.37 11.84
C GLY A 54 11.59 3.61 11.60
N ARG A 55 11.16 3.70 10.33
CA ARG A 55 9.77 3.89 9.92
C ARG A 55 9.27 2.65 9.19
N GLY A 56 7.97 2.40 9.29
CA GLY A 56 7.29 1.30 8.63
C GLY A 56 7.56 -0.07 9.23
N ALA A 57 6.99 -1.08 8.58
CA ALA A 57 7.10 -2.47 8.99
C ALA A 57 8.51 -3.04 8.75
N THR A 58 8.97 -3.84 9.70
CA THR A 58 10.10 -4.73 9.57
C THR A 58 9.67 -5.98 8.81
N VAL A 59 10.02 -6.02 7.52
CA VAL A 59 9.65 -7.10 6.60
C VAL A 59 10.80 -8.08 6.34
N GLY A 60 10.44 -9.33 6.02
CA GLY A 60 11.38 -10.40 5.66
C GLY A 60 11.83 -10.36 4.19
N PHE A 61 11.12 -9.62 3.34
CA PHE A 61 11.42 -9.45 1.93
C PHE A 61 12.31 -8.23 1.65
N LEU A 62 12.88 -8.19 0.45
CA LEU A 62 13.57 -7.03 -0.12
C LEU A 62 12.82 -6.60 -1.39
N GLU A 63 12.28 -5.38 -1.34
CA GLU A 63 11.54 -4.74 -2.44
C GLU A 63 12.53 -4.21 -3.50
N GLN A 64 12.20 -4.41 -4.77
CA GLN A 64 12.96 -3.93 -5.91
C GLN A 64 12.00 -3.41 -6.98
N GLU A 65 12.08 -2.12 -7.32
CA GLU A 65 11.23 -1.50 -8.36
C GLU A 65 11.64 -1.95 -9.77
N ALA A 66 10.67 -2.24 -10.63
CA ALA A 66 10.91 -2.76 -11.97
C ALA A 66 11.62 -1.75 -12.89
N GLU A 67 11.33 -0.46 -12.76
CA GLU A 67 11.95 0.61 -13.55
C GLU A 67 13.43 0.83 -13.20
N LYS A 68 13.90 0.25 -12.09
CA LYS A 68 15.32 0.21 -11.68
C LYS A 68 16.04 -1.07 -12.13
N ALA A 69 15.34 -2.01 -12.76
CA ALA A 69 15.87 -3.28 -13.24
C ALA A 69 16.21 -3.24 -14.74
N ALA A 70 17.00 -4.20 -15.22
CA ALA A 70 17.31 -4.32 -16.64
C ALA A 70 16.06 -4.80 -17.40
N THR A 71 15.67 -4.14 -18.48
CA THR A 71 14.43 -4.47 -19.19
C THR A 71 14.56 -4.32 -20.70
N THR A 72 13.79 -5.12 -21.44
CA THR A 72 13.52 -4.90 -22.87
C THR A 72 12.15 -4.28 -23.13
N GLY A 73 11.35 -4.09 -22.08
CA GLY A 73 10.07 -3.40 -22.12
C GLY A 73 10.21 -1.88 -22.07
N THR A 74 9.09 -1.21 -21.82
CA THR A 74 9.01 0.25 -21.76
C THR A 74 8.76 0.68 -20.32
N VAL A 75 9.60 1.57 -19.79
CA VAL A 75 9.32 2.25 -18.52
C VAL A 75 8.17 3.23 -18.73
N ILE A 76 7.15 3.14 -17.88
CA ILE A 76 6.01 4.06 -17.83
C ILE A 76 6.07 4.88 -16.54
N GLY A 77 5.55 6.11 -16.55
CA GLY A 77 5.66 7.04 -15.44
C GLY A 77 6.99 7.82 -15.40
N PRO A 78 7.23 8.62 -14.34
CA PRO A 78 6.32 8.84 -13.21
C PRO A 78 5.06 9.62 -13.59
N ASP A 79 3.89 9.24 -13.08
CA ASP A 79 2.62 9.99 -13.22
C ASP A 79 1.81 9.92 -11.92
N ARG A 80 1.14 11.02 -11.53
CA ARG A 80 0.25 11.08 -10.36
C ARG A 80 -1.20 11.35 -10.74
N THR A 81 -1.51 11.37 -12.04
CA THR A 81 -2.85 11.60 -12.55
C THR A 81 -3.74 10.42 -12.19
N ALA A 82 -4.83 10.67 -11.45
CA ALA A 82 -5.81 9.64 -11.10
C ALA A 82 -6.27 8.86 -12.34
N TYR A 83 -6.60 7.58 -12.15
CA TYR A 83 -7.08 6.68 -13.20
C TYR A 83 -6.05 6.36 -14.30
N THR A 84 -4.76 6.44 -13.97
CA THR A 84 -3.66 6.01 -14.84
C THR A 84 -2.86 4.88 -14.20
N LEU A 85 -2.35 3.96 -15.03
CA LEU A 85 -1.51 2.85 -14.59
C LEU A 85 -0.29 3.30 -13.77
N PRO A 86 0.48 4.34 -14.16
CA PRO A 86 1.63 4.74 -13.37
C PRO A 86 1.23 5.39 -12.04
N ALA A 87 0.07 6.05 -11.94
CA ALA A 87 -0.36 6.64 -10.68
C ALA A 87 -0.57 5.62 -9.57
N GLU A 88 -1.02 4.40 -9.89
CA GLU A 88 -1.15 3.34 -8.88
C GLU A 88 0.12 2.47 -8.73
N ALA A 89 1.17 2.72 -9.51
CA ALA A 89 2.46 2.04 -9.36
C ALA A 89 3.22 2.53 -8.11
N SER A 90 3.99 1.64 -7.49
CA SER A 90 4.96 2.02 -6.45
C SER A 90 5.94 3.02 -7.03
N GLY A 91 6.21 4.12 -6.31
CA GLY A 91 7.10 5.17 -6.85
C GLY A 91 6.57 5.87 -8.11
N ARG A 92 5.32 5.59 -8.49
CA ARG A 92 4.60 6.14 -9.63
C ARG A 92 5.11 5.70 -11.00
N SER A 93 5.98 4.68 -11.05
CA SER A 93 6.61 4.20 -12.28
C SER A 93 6.59 2.68 -12.32
N ALA A 94 6.60 2.10 -13.52
CA ALA A 94 6.60 0.65 -13.71
C ALA A 94 7.20 0.28 -15.07
N VAL A 95 7.28 -1.01 -15.38
CA VAL A 95 7.73 -1.51 -16.69
C VAL A 95 6.60 -2.25 -17.40
N GLN A 96 6.18 -1.74 -18.56
CA GLN A 96 5.24 -2.42 -19.45
C GLN A 96 5.97 -3.34 -20.43
N LEU A 97 5.56 -4.61 -20.47
CA LEU A 97 6.06 -5.66 -21.33
C LEU A 97 5.03 -5.99 -22.42
N ALA A 98 5.43 -5.90 -23.68
CA ALA A 98 4.76 -6.56 -24.79
C ALA A 98 5.13 -8.07 -24.81
N PRO A 99 4.34 -8.93 -25.48
CA PRO A 99 4.67 -10.34 -25.64
C PRO A 99 6.10 -10.55 -26.14
N GLY A 100 6.88 -11.37 -25.42
CA GLY A 100 8.29 -11.65 -25.68
C GLY A 100 9.29 -10.75 -24.95
N GLN A 101 8.84 -9.66 -24.31
CA GLN A 101 9.70 -8.78 -23.51
C GLN A 101 9.83 -9.26 -22.06
N TYR A 102 10.88 -8.77 -21.38
CA TYR A 102 11.16 -9.12 -20.00
C TYR A 102 11.69 -7.94 -19.19
N VAL A 103 11.60 -8.09 -17.87
CA VAL A 103 12.38 -7.36 -16.87
C VAL A 103 13.22 -8.37 -16.06
N GLU A 104 14.45 -8.00 -15.72
CA GLU A 104 15.43 -8.86 -15.07
C GLU A 104 16.06 -8.17 -13.85
N PHE A 105 15.77 -8.74 -12.69
CA PHE A 105 16.23 -8.28 -11.38
C PHE A 105 17.50 -9.03 -10.98
N THR A 106 18.48 -8.33 -10.41
CA THR A 106 19.63 -8.98 -9.77
C THR A 106 19.37 -9.04 -8.27
N LEU A 107 19.37 -10.24 -7.70
CA LEU A 107 19.02 -10.46 -6.31
C LEU A 107 20.08 -9.86 -5.37
N PRO A 108 19.68 -9.08 -4.35
CA PRO A 108 20.60 -8.44 -3.42
C PRO A 108 21.00 -9.38 -2.27
N LYS A 109 20.17 -10.38 -1.96
CA LYS A 109 20.41 -11.44 -0.98
C LYS A 109 19.90 -12.78 -1.51
N ALA A 110 20.17 -13.86 -0.76
CA ALA A 110 19.57 -15.14 -1.07
C ALA A 110 18.04 -15.10 -0.93
N ALA A 111 17.34 -15.74 -1.85
CA ALA A 111 15.87 -15.80 -1.86
C ALA A 111 15.39 -17.16 -2.39
N ASN A 112 14.26 -17.64 -1.91
CA ASN A 112 13.59 -18.85 -2.40
C ASN A 112 12.11 -18.63 -2.70
N ALA A 113 11.62 -17.40 -2.51
CA ALA A 113 10.25 -17.00 -2.75
C ALA A 113 10.23 -15.59 -3.36
N LEU A 114 9.22 -15.34 -4.19
CA LEU A 114 9.00 -14.08 -4.89
C LEU A 114 7.55 -13.65 -4.73
N THR A 115 7.30 -12.37 -4.50
CA THR A 115 6.00 -11.72 -4.74
C THR A 115 6.19 -10.70 -5.85
N VAL A 116 5.33 -10.73 -6.86
CA VAL A 116 5.37 -9.78 -7.99
C VAL A 116 4.08 -8.99 -7.96
N ARG A 117 4.18 -7.65 -7.90
CA ARG A 117 3.06 -6.76 -8.15
C ARG A 117 3.01 -6.44 -9.64
N TYR A 118 1.85 -6.64 -10.25
CA TYR A 118 1.69 -6.59 -11.70
C TYR A 118 0.33 -6.03 -12.09
N SER A 119 0.18 -5.69 -13.37
CA SER A 119 -1.12 -5.46 -13.99
C SER A 119 -1.15 -6.13 -15.36
N ILE A 120 -2.32 -6.66 -15.73
CA ILE A 120 -2.64 -7.13 -17.09
C ILE A 120 -3.98 -6.52 -17.51
N PRO A 121 -4.30 -6.43 -18.82
CA PRO A 121 -5.58 -5.92 -19.27
C PRO A 121 -6.76 -6.64 -18.62
N ASP A 122 -7.85 -5.92 -18.42
CA ASP A 122 -9.15 -6.54 -18.20
C ASP A 122 -9.69 -7.17 -19.50
N SER A 123 -10.75 -7.96 -19.36
CA SER A 123 -11.58 -8.40 -20.47
C SER A 123 -12.42 -7.22 -21.01
N ALA A 124 -12.80 -7.28 -22.28
CA ALA A 124 -13.60 -6.22 -22.91
C ALA A 124 -14.99 -6.04 -22.27
N THR A 125 -15.47 -7.02 -21.51
CA THR A 125 -16.76 -7.00 -20.81
C THR A 125 -16.60 -7.12 -19.29
N GLY A 126 -15.40 -6.83 -18.76
CA GLY A 126 -15.11 -6.99 -17.33
C GLY A 126 -14.86 -8.44 -16.90
N GLY A 127 -14.64 -8.65 -15.61
CA GLY A 127 -14.46 -9.99 -15.03
C GLY A 127 -13.11 -10.65 -15.31
N GLY A 128 -12.14 -9.91 -15.87
CA GLY A 128 -10.74 -10.29 -15.95
C GLY A 128 -10.37 -11.33 -17.01
N ILE A 129 -9.07 -11.48 -17.20
CA ILE A 129 -8.42 -12.56 -17.96
C ILE A 129 -7.36 -13.23 -17.07
N THR A 130 -6.80 -14.35 -17.53
CA THR A 130 -5.57 -14.90 -16.97
C THR A 130 -4.45 -14.85 -18.00
N ALA A 131 -3.21 -14.70 -17.58
CA ALA A 131 -2.04 -14.67 -18.46
C ALA A 131 -0.81 -15.31 -17.79
N PRO A 132 0.05 -16.04 -18.53
CA PRO A 132 1.29 -16.58 -17.97
C PRO A 132 2.36 -15.50 -17.84
N LEU A 133 3.15 -15.57 -16.77
CA LEU A 133 4.42 -14.86 -16.62
C LEU A 133 5.52 -15.89 -16.36
N ASP A 134 6.49 -15.96 -17.27
CA ASP A 134 7.61 -16.89 -17.14
C ASP A 134 8.64 -16.33 -16.17
N VAL A 135 9.02 -17.14 -15.18
CA VAL A 135 10.02 -16.82 -14.16
C VAL A 135 11.23 -17.73 -14.35
N THR A 136 12.41 -17.16 -14.57
CA THR A 136 13.67 -17.92 -14.66
C THR A 136 14.71 -17.37 -13.71
N VAL A 137 15.59 -18.27 -13.21
CA VAL A 137 16.75 -17.90 -12.38
C VAL A 137 18.01 -18.19 -13.18
N ASN A 138 18.84 -17.17 -13.41
CA ASN A 138 20.03 -17.23 -14.26
C ASN A 138 19.72 -17.78 -15.67
N GLY A 139 18.57 -17.40 -16.24
CA GLY A 139 18.09 -17.85 -17.56
C GLY A 139 17.70 -19.35 -17.64
N SER A 140 17.62 -20.05 -16.50
CA SER A 140 17.31 -21.48 -16.43
C SER A 140 16.18 -21.78 -15.44
N GLY A 141 15.66 -23.01 -15.45
CA GLY A 141 14.68 -23.47 -14.46
C GLY A 141 13.35 -22.71 -14.53
N LYS A 142 12.81 -22.53 -15.75
CA LYS A 142 11.54 -21.86 -16.02
C LYS A 142 10.42 -22.41 -15.12
N ARG A 143 9.81 -21.51 -14.36
CA ARG A 143 8.51 -21.65 -13.72
C ARG A 143 7.54 -20.67 -14.35
N THR A 144 6.25 -20.85 -14.14
CA THR A 144 5.22 -19.93 -14.63
C THR A 144 4.36 -19.48 -13.47
N MET A 145 4.23 -18.18 -13.29
CA MET A 145 3.16 -17.56 -12.49
C MET A 145 1.94 -17.42 -13.39
N THR A 146 0.75 -17.73 -12.86
CA THR A 146 -0.51 -17.41 -13.55
C THR A 146 -1.01 -16.08 -12.99
N LEU A 147 -0.93 -15.04 -13.80
CA LEU A 147 -1.47 -13.72 -13.52
C LEU A 147 -2.99 -13.71 -13.80
N THR A 148 -3.72 -12.83 -13.12
CA THR A 148 -5.16 -12.61 -13.31
C THR A 148 -5.50 -11.13 -13.19
N SER A 149 -6.55 -10.68 -13.88
CA SER A 149 -7.15 -9.35 -13.67
C SER A 149 -8.54 -9.43 -13.03
N GLN A 150 -8.93 -10.61 -12.53
CA GLN A 150 -10.27 -10.84 -11.94
C GLN A 150 -10.54 -10.05 -10.66
N TYR A 151 -9.48 -9.68 -9.95
CA TYR A 151 -9.52 -8.94 -8.68
C TYR A 151 -9.02 -7.51 -8.83
N SER A 152 -8.71 -7.12 -10.07
CA SER A 152 -8.29 -5.77 -10.45
C SER A 152 -9.40 -5.12 -11.29
N TRP A 153 -9.20 -3.87 -11.65
CA TRP A 153 -10.08 -3.08 -12.52
C TRP A 153 -11.46 -2.86 -11.93
N LEU A 154 -11.57 -1.76 -11.19
CA LEU A 154 -12.84 -1.15 -10.84
C LEU A 154 -13.09 0.06 -11.73
N TYR A 155 -14.35 0.31 -12.05
CA TYR A 155 -14.78 1.39 -12.93
C TYR A 155 -15.86 2.24 -12.26
N ASN A 156 -16.10 3.42 -12.82
CA ASN A 156 -17.27 4.26 -12.56
C ASN A 156 -17.29 4.92 -11.16
N GLN A 157 -18.45 5.46 -10.77
CA GLN A 157 -18.67 6.09 -9.46
C GLN A 157 -18.82 5.02 -8.37
N TYR A 158 -18.46 5.35 -7.12
CA TYR A 158 -18.73 4.49 -5.95
C TYR A 158 -20.22 4.04 -5.94
N PRO A 159 -20.57 2.77 -5.65
CA PRO A 159 -19.72 1.68 -5.12
C PRO A 159 -18.81 0.98 -6.13
N PHE A 160 -18.59 1.57 -7.29
CA PHE A 160 -17.74 1.07 -8.38
C PHE A 160 -18.34 -0.17 -9.05
N SER A 161 -17.98 -0.38 -10.31
CA SER A 161 -18.47 -1.47 -11.15
C SER A 161 -17.31 -2.29 -11.68
N ASN A 162 -17.53 -3.59 -11.89
CA ASN A 162 -16.63 -4.46 -12.66
C ASN A 162 -17.07 -4.54 -14.14
N ASP A 163 -17.92 -3.63 -14.64
CA ASP A 163 -18.27 -3.54 -16.06
C ASP A 163 -17.60 -2.29 -16.69
N PRO A 164 -16.59 -2.45 -17.56
CA PRO A 164 -15.94 -1.33 -18.24
C PRO A 164 -16.88 -0.56 -19.18
N ASN A 165 -18.02 -1.14 -19.54
CA ASN A 165 -19.00 -0.53 -20.44
C ASN A 165 -20.21 0.06 -19.70
N ALA A 166 -20.21 0.03 -18.36
CA ALA A 166 -21.29 0.60 -17.57
C ALA A 166 -21.46 2.10 -17.88
N GLY A 167 -22.72 2.51 -18.10
CA GLY A 167 -23.09 3.93 -18.04
C GLY A 167 -22.90 4.48 -16.63
N LEU A 168 -22.98 5.80 -16.44
CA LEU A 168 -22.89 6.43 -15.11
C LEU A 168 -23.84 5.76 -14.12
N LEU A 169 -23.30 5.28 -12.99
CA LEU A 169 -24.10 4.65 -11.94
C LEU A 169 -24.99 5.67 -11.21
N HIS A 170 -24.49 6.90 -11.08
CA HIS A 170 -25.14 8.02 -10.42
C HIS A 170 -25.12 9.26 -11.32
N PRO A 171 -25.98 9.31 -12.37
CA PRO A 171 -26.04 10.46 -13.27
C PRO A 171 -26.54 11.74 -12.59
N ASP A 172 -27.14 11.63 -11.41
CA ASP A 172 -27.60 12.70 -10.53
C ASP A 172 -26.52 13.23 -9.58
N TRP A 173 -25.31 12.65 -9.58
CA TRP A 173 -24.19 13.16 -8.82
C TRP A 173 -23.35 14.14 -9.63
N TRP A 174 -22.66 15.03 -8.91
CA TRP A 174 -21.64 15.88 -9.50
C TRP A 174 -20.46 15.04 -10.01
N ILE A 175 -19.94 15.36 -11.20
CA ILE A 175 -18.68 14.80 -11.69
C ILE A 175 -17.74 15.91 -12.16
N THR A 176 -16.45 15.74 -11.84
CA THR A 176 -15.37 16.69 -12.15
C THR A 176 -15.17 16.88 -13.65
N GLU A 177 -15.40 15.83 -14.45
CA GLU A 177 -15.10 15.79 -15.89
C GLU A 177 -15.95 16.77 -16.71
N CYS A 178 -17.19 17.04 -16.27
CA CYS A 178 -18.03 18.07 -16.88
C CYS A 178 -18.20 19.31 -16.00
N ALA A 179 -17.67 19.29 -14.77
CA ALA A 179 -18.01 20.23 -13.71
C ALA A 179 -19.53 20.47 -13.67
N CYS A 180 -20.29 19.37 -13.58
CA CYS A 180 -21.73 19.40 -13.69
C CYS A 180 -22.38 18.19 -13.00
N VAL A 181 -23.69 18.26 -12.78
CA VAL A 181 -24.53 17.10 -12.52
C VAL A 181 -25.10 16.65 -13.88
N PRO A 182 -24.70 15.48 -14.43
CA PRO A 182 -25.07 15.07 -15.79
C PRO A 182 -26.59 15.06 -16.06
N ALA A 183 -27.39 14.53 -15.13
CA ALA A 183 -28.85 14.47 -15.24
C ALA A 183 -29.52 15.85 -15.20
N ALA A 184 -28.83 16.88 -14.70
CA ALA A 184 -29.33 18.26 -14.61
C ALA A 184 -28.75 19.19 -15.70
N THR A 185 -27.91 18.67 -16.61
CA THR A 185 -27.18 19.47 -17.61
C THR A 185 -27.72 19.20 -19.02
N THR A 186 -27.93 20.27 -19.81
CA THR A 186 -28.43 20.17 -21.20
C THR A 186 -27.48 20.88 -22.18
N PRO A 187 -27.00 20.20 -23.23
CA PRO A 187 -27.20 18.77 -23.52
C PRO A 187 -26.50 17.89 -22.47
N THR A 188 -27.03 16.68 -22.24
CA THR A 188 -26.42 15.71 -21.32
C THR A 188 -24.97 15.45 -21.75
N PRO A 189 -23.99 15.56 -20.84
CA PRO A 189 -22.60 15.31 -21.18
C PRO A 189 -22.40 13.85 -21.59
N THR A 190 -21.55 13.62 -22.59
CA THR A 190 -21.12 12.27 -22.96
C THR A 190 -19.90 11.89 -22.15
N VAL A 191 -19.97 10.79 -21.41
CA VAL A 191 -18.85 10.23 -20.66
C VAL A 191 -18.27 9.05 -21.44
N THR A 192 -16.95 9.02 -21.60
CA THR A 192 -16.27 7.97 -22.37
C THR A 192 -16.08 6.74 -21.49
N THR A 193 -16.32 5.55 -22.05
CA THR A 193 -16.05 4.26 -21.40
C THR A 193 -14.66 3.71 -21.83
N PRO A 194 -13.94 3.00 -20.95
CA PRO A 194 -14.22 2.85 -19.52
C PRO A 194 -14.10 4.17 -18.76
N PHE A 195 -15.04 4.41 -17.83
CA PHE A 195 -15.05 5.63 -17.03
C PHE A 195 -14.33 5.37 -15.70
N ARG A 196 -13.35 6.21 -15.35
CA ARG A 196 -12.60 6.15 -14.07
C ARG A 196 -12.07 4.74 -13.72
N PRO A 197 -11.31 4.09 -14.61
CA PRO A 197 -10.70 2.80 -14.27
C PRO A 197 -9.69 2.99 -13.13
N MET A 198 -9.65 2.07 -12.18
CA MET A 198 -8.76 2.10 -11.01
C MET A 198 -8.53 0.69 -10.47
N HIS A 199 -7.74 0.56 -9.40
CA HIS A 199 -7.40 -0.73 -8.79
C HIS A 199 -6.73 -1.66 -9.83
N PHE A 200 -5.75 -1.10 -10.55
CA PHE A 200 -5.17 -1.70 -11.75
C PHE A 200 -4.28 -2.90 -11.45
N TYR A 201 -3.69 -2.94 -10.26
CA TYR A 201 -2.66 -3.91 -9.89
C TYR A 201 -3.23 -5.04 -9.04
N ASP A 202 -2.47 -6.12 -8.99
CA ASP A 202 -2.65 -7.30 -8.15
C ASP A 202 -1.26 -7.84 -7.78
N GLU A 203 -1.14 -8.68 -6.76
CA GLU A 203 0.12 -9.36 -6.46
C GLU A 203 0.05 -10.90 -6.50
N GLN A 204 1.09 -11.51 -7.08
CA GLN A 204 1.20 -12.96 -7.23
C GLN A 204 2.47 -13.50 -6.58
N ARG A 205 2.29 -14.51 -5.73
CA ARG A 205 3.38 -15.20 -5.01
C ARG A 205 3.84 -16.47 -5.70
N LEU A 206 5.14 -16.77 -5.61
CA LEU A 206 5.75 -18.00 -6.14
C LEU A 206 6.94 -18.48 -5.29
N LEU A 207 6.91 -19.75 -4.88
CA LEU A 207 8.09 -20.45 -4.37
C LEU A 207 8.98 -20.93 -5.53
N LEU A 208 10.27 -20.58 -5.47
CA LEU A 208 11.28 -20.97 -6.47
C LEU A 208 11.69 -22.45 -6.36
N GLY A 209 11.36 -23.12 -5.24
CA GLY A 209 11.70 -24.52 -4.94
C GLY A 209 13.20 -24.82 -4.82
N LYS A 210 14.05 -23.81 -4.99
CA LYS A 210 15.48 -23.79 -4.69
C LYS A 210 15.85 -22.40 -4.20
N THR A 211 16.85 -22.29 -3.35
CA THR A 211 17.37 -21.00 -2.91
C THR A 211 18.32 -20.44 -3.96
N ALA A 212 17.95 -19.31 -4.56
CA ALA A 212 18.83 -18.47 -5.35
C ALA A 212 19.75 -17.67 -4.41
N ARG A 213 20.92 -17.30 -4.91
CA ARG A 213 21.98 -16.59 -4.18
C ARG A 213 21.92 -15.09 -4.48
N ALA A 214 22.55 -14.30 -3.63
CA ALA A 214 22.86 -12.91 -3.97
C ALA A 214 23.66 -12.87 -5.29
N GLY A 215 23.28 -11.96 -6.19
CA GLY A 215 23.86 -11.82 -7.53
C GLY A 215 23.25 -12.73 -8.60
N ASP A 216 22.42 -13.71 -8.25
CA ASP A 216 21.63 -14.45 -9.25
C ASP A 216 20.60 -13.50 -9.88
N THR A 217 20.29 -13.70 -11.17
CA THR A 217 19.25 -12.92 -11.86
C THR A 217 17.91 -13.65 -11.84
N VAL A 218 16.84 -12.90 -11.55
CA VAL A 218 15.45 -13.33 -11.69
C VAL A 218 14.85 -12.58 -12.86
N ARG A 219 14.47 -13.29 -13.92
CA ARG A 219 13.84 -12.71 -15.09
C ARG A 219 12.36 -13.05 -15.14
N LEU A 220 11.53 -12.01 -15.26
CA LEU A 220 10.09 -12.06 -15.48
C LEU A 220 9.81 -11.74 -16.94
N THR A 221 9.30 -12.71 -17.70
CA THR A 221 9.08 -12.60 -19.15
C THR A 221 7.60 -12.76 -19.47
N ALA A 222 7.02 -11.79 -20.17
CA ALA A 222 5.72 -11.96 -20.81
C ALA A 222 5.92 -12.90 -22.02
N PRO A 223 5.35 -14.13 -22.04
CA PRO A 223 5.63 -15.08 -23.12
C PRO A 223 5.11 -14.57 -24.47
N ALA A 224 5.82 -14.86 -25.57
CA ALA A 224 5.42 -14.39 -26.91
C ALA A 224 4.02 -14.88 -27.36
N GLY A 225 3.53 -15.99 -26.81
CA GLY A 225 2.19 -16.53 -27.06
C GLY A 225 1.17 -16.22 -25.96
N THR A 226 1.45 -15.27 -25.06
CA THR A 226 0.48 -14.83 -24.05
C THR A 226 -0.75 -14.20 -24.71
N ASN A 227 -1.91 -14.33 -24.07
CA ASN A 227 -3.17 -13.72 -24.48
C ASN A 227 -3.35 -12.29 -23.94
N ALA A 228 -2.51 -11.84 -23.01
CA ALA A 228 -2.50 -10.45 -22.57
C ALA A 228 -1.82 -9.55 -23.60
N ALA A 229 -2.49 -8.46 -24.00
CA ALA A 229 -1.92 -7.49 -24.94
C ALA A 229 -0.64 -6.82 -24.39
N TRP A 230 -0.54 -6.70 -23.08
CA TRP A 230 0.62 -6.21 -22.34
C TRP A 230 0.63 -6.80 -20.93
N THR A 231 1.78 -6.72 -20.26
CA THR A 231 1.94 -7.05 -18.84
C THR A 231 2.79 -5.97 -18.19
N VAL A 232 2.25 -5.26 -17.22
CA VAL A 232 3.01 -4.29 -16.43
C VAL A 232 3.58 -4.99 -15.20
N ILE A 233 4.86 -4.81 -14.95
CA ILE A 233 5.53 -5.21 -13.71
C ILE A 233 5.85 -3.93 -12.94
N ASP A 234 5.34 -3.85 -11.71
CA ASP A 234 5.57 -2.73 -10.80
C ASP A 234 6.82 -2.98 -9.95
N LEU A 235 6.78 -4.01 -9.11
CA LEU A 235 7.87 -4.37 -8.21
C LEU A 235 8.01 -5.89 -8.03
N LEU A 236 9.16 -6.27 -7.50
CA LEU A 236 9.49 -7.61 -7.05
C LEU A 236 9.93 -7.59 -5.59
N ASP A 237 9.22 -8.31 -4.73
CA ASP A 237 9.66 -8.64 -3.38
C ASP A 237 10.37 -10.00 -3.40
N SER A 238 11.64 -10.02 -3.00
CA SER A 238 12.44 -11.25 -2.88
C SER A 238 12.62 -11.65 -1.41
N GLU A 239 12.26 -12.89 -1.07
CA GLU A 239 12.25 -13.37 0.32
C GLU A 239 12.96 -14.72 0.48
N LEU A 240 13.63 -14.90 1.63
CA LEU A 240 14.13 -16.19 2.08
C LEU A 240 13.19 -16.79 3.13
N VAL A 241 12.22 -17.57 2.65
CA VAL A 241 11.19 -18.22 3.46
C VAL A 241 11.77 -19.45 4.17
N GLY A 242 11.53 -19.55 5.48
CA GLY A 242 11.92 -20.69 6.32
C GLY A 242 11.08 -21.95 6.03
N LEU A 243 11.46 -23.10 6.60
CA LEU A 243 10.70 -24.34 6.45
C LEU A 243 9.28 -24.22 7.06
N PRO A 244 8.29 -25.00 6.57
CA PRO A 244 6.95 -24.99 7.13
C PRO A 244 6.97 -25.36 8.63
N HIS A 245 6.22 -24.59 9.43
CA HIS A 245 5.98 -24.89 10.82
C HIS A 245 5.23 -26.22 10.98
N VAL A 246 5.53 -26.97 12.05
CA VAL A 246 4.87 -28.24 12.36
C VAL A 246 4.45 -28.27 13.82
N ARG A 247 3.15 -28.45 14.06
CA ARG A 247 2.58 -28.67 15.39
C ARG A 247 2.14 -30.12 15.55
N LEU A 248 2.87 -30.90 16.36
CA LEU A 248 2.58 -32.33 16.57
C LEU A 248 1.41 -32.57 17.54
N LYS A 249 1.27 -31.74 18.58
CA LYS A 249 0.21 -31.84 19.59
C LYS A 249 -0.87 -30.78 19.32
N ALA A 250 -1.82 -31.14 18.47
CA ALA A 250 -2.92 -30.26 18.03
C ALA A 250 -4.13 -31.06 17.52
N ALA A 251 -5.27 -30.41 17.43
CA ALA A 251 -6.41 -30.85 16.62
C ALA A 251 -6.10 -30.58 15.14
N ASN A 252 -5.48 -31.56 14.46
CA ASN A 252 -5.14 -31.42 13.05
C ASN A 252 -6.40 -31.55 12.18
N VAL A 253 -6.72 -30.52 11.40
CA VAL A 253 -7.94 -30.45 10.56
C VAL A 253 -8.10 -31.62 9.59
N LEU A 254 -7.00 -32.26 9.16
CA LEU A 254 -7.04 -33.43 8.28
C LEU A 254 -7.73 -34.63 8.95
N LEU A 255 -7.59 -34.77 10.28
CA LEU A 255 -8.24 -35.84 11.04
C LEU A 255 -9.76 -35.65 11.16
N PHE A 256 -10.25 -34.44 10.83
CA PHE A 256 -11.66 -34.08 10.84
C PHE A 256 -12.26 -34.00 9.43
N GLY A 257 -11.48 -34.36 8.40
CA GLY A 257 -11.93 -34.49 7.02
C GLY A 257 -11.68 -33.27 6.13
N ALA A 258 -10.82 -32.33 6.54
CA ALA A 258 -10.42 -31.21 5.69
C ALA A 258 -9.65 -31.70 4.45
N ASP A 259 -9.87 -31.04 3.31
CA ASP A 259 -9.23 -31.35 2.03
C ASP A 259 -8.08 -30.36 1.75
N PRO A 260 -6.81 -30.79 1.82
CA PRO A 260 -5.65 -29.93 1.60
C PRO A 260 -5.39 -29.60 0.12
N PHE A 261 -6.23 -30.10 -0.80
CA PHE A 261 -6.14 -29.80 -2.22
C PHE A 261 -7.16 -28.76 -2.69
N GLY A 262 -8.03 -28.28 -1.79
CA GLY A 262 -9.00 -27.23 -2.07
C GLY A 262 -10.10 -27.64 -3.05
N LYS A 263 -10.36 -28.95 -3.20
CA LYS A 263 -11.40 -29.45 -4.11
C LYS A 263 -12.75 -29.55 -3.41
N LYS A 264 -12.74 -29.77 -2.10
CA LYS A 264 -13.94 -29.87 -1.25
C LYS A 264 -13.92 -28.81 -0.17
N ASP A 265 -15.10 -28.30 0.14
CA ASP A 265 -15.28 -27.39 1.28
C ASP A 265 -14.88 -28.08 2.59
N SER A 266 -14.02 -27.40 3.33
CA SER A 266 -13.41 -27.84 4.58
C SER A 266 -14.03 -27.15 5.80
N ALA A 267 -14.98 -26.22 5.64
CA ALA A 267 -15.55 -25.45 6.76
C ALA A 267 -16.07 -26.35 7.90
N ASN A 268 -16.82 -27.41 7.57
CA ASN A 268 -17.33 -28.35 8.57
C ASN A 268 -16.23 -29.18 9.27
N ALA A 269 -15.07 -29.35 8.63
CA ALA A 269 -13.92 -30.00 9.26
C ALA A 269 -13.23 -29.05 10.24
N PHE A 270 -13.16 -27.75 9.92
CA PHE A 270 -12.70 -26.70 10.83
C PHE A 270 -13.57 -26.64 12.09
N ASP A 271 -14.89 -26.56 11.95
CA ASP A 271 -15.80 -26.53 13.12
C ASP A 271 -15.59 -27.72 14.05
N LYS A 272 -15.46 -28.93 13.50
CA LYS A 272 -15.21 -30.15 14.28
C LYS A 272 -13.85 -30.13 14.97
N ALA A 273 -12.83 -29.62 14.29
CA ALA A 273 -11.49 -29.48 14.85
C ALA A 273 -11.49 -28.46 16.00
N ILE A 274 -12.13 -27.31 15.83
CA ILE A 274 -12.28 -26.25 16.84
C ILE A 274 -13.02 -26.81 18.08
N ALA A 275 -14.18 -27.44 17.89
CA ALA A 275 -14.93 -28.02 19.00
C ALA A 275 -14.16 -29.10 19.77
N PHE A 276 -13.35 -29.90 19.07
CA PHE A 276 -12.47 -30.87 19.71
C PHE A 276 -11.31 -30.20 20.44
N ALA A 277 -10.68 -29.20 19.82
CA ALA A 277 -9.60 -28.40 20.38
C ALA A 277 -9.99 -27.77 21.71
N GLN A 278 -11.12 -27.06 21.76
CA GLN A 278 -11.66 -26.45 22.98
C GLN A 278 -11.88 -27.50 24.09
N LYS A 279 -12.52 -28.63 23.77
CA LYS A 279 -12.77 -29.70 24.76
C LYS A 279 -11.50 -30.35 25.30
N LYS A 280 -10.41 -30.30 24.54
CA LYS A 280 -9.15 -30.98 24.85
C LYS A 280 -8.02 -30.04 25.25
N ASP A 281 -8.29 -28.74 25.28
CA ASP A 281 -7.28 -27.71 25.54
C ASP A 281 -6.07 -27.89 24.60
N LEU A 282 -6.36 -27.89 23.29
CA LEU A 282 -5.38 -28.04 22.21
C LEU A 282 -5.55 -26.93 21.19
N PRO A 283 -4.48 -26.45 20.53
CA PRO A 283 -4.63 -25.63 19.33
C PRO A 283 -5.17 -26.47 18.17
N VAL A 284 -5.82 -25.80 17.22
CA VAL A 284 -6.09 -26.34 15.88
C VAL A 284 -4.84 -26.14 15.02
N TYR A 285 -4.43 -27.19 14.31
CA TYR A 285 -3.30 -27.10 13.37
C TYR A 285 -3.77 -27.37 11.94
N VAL A 286 -3.38 -26.46 11.04
CA VAL A 286 -3.67 -26.52 9.61
C VAL A 286 -2.36 -26.76 8.85
N PRO A 287 -2.05 -28.01 8.46
CA PRO A 287 -0.79 -28.32 7.78
C PRO A 287 -0.68 -27.66 6.39
N PRO A 288 0.47 -27.77 5.71
CA PRO A 288 0.63 -27.23 4.36
C PRO A 288 -0.44 -27.77 3.40
N GLY A 289 -1.03 -26.88 2.61
CA GLY A 289 -2.12 -27.20 1.70
C GLY A 289 -2.97 -25.98 1.35
N VAL A 290 -3.90 -26.20 0.42
CA VAL A 290 -4.94 -25.24 0.05
C VAL A 290 -6.27 -25.80 0.53
N TYR A 291 -6.98 -25.06 1.38
CA TYR A 291 -8.24 -25.50 1.98
C TYR A 291 -9.35 -24.59 1.49
N GLN A 292 -10.38 -25.17 0.85
CA GLN A 292 -11.55 -24.40 0.44
C GLN A 292 -12.47 -24.18 1.64
N VAL A 293 -12.90 -22.95 1.90
CA VAL A 293 -13.85 -22.56 2.96
C VAL A 293 -14.79 -21.49 2.38
N ASN A 294 -16.07 -21.81 2.20
CA ASN A 294 -17.02 -20.93 1.47
C ASN A 294 -18.02 -20.20 2.40
N ARG A 295 -17.68 -20.07 3.68
CA ARG A 295 -18.45 -19.31 4.67
C ARG A 295 -17.53 -18.92 5.82
N HIS A 296 -18.01 -18.02 6.68
CA HIS A 296 -17.27 -17.64 7.88
C HIS A 296 -17.08 -18.85 8.82
N ILE A 297 -15.88 -18.97 9.37
CA ILE A 297 -15.57 -19.84 10.49
C ILE A 297 -15.70 -19.00 11.75
N VAL A 298 -16.67 -19.35 12.61
CA VAL A 298 -16.85 -18.66 13.89
C VAL A 298 -15.82 -19.17 14.88
N VAL A 299 -15.05 -18.27 15.47
CA VAL A 299 -13.95 -18.56 16.40
C VAL A 299 -14.20 -17.90 17.75
N ASP A 300 -13.90 -18.62 18.83
CA ASP A 300 -14.03 -18.20 20.22
C ASP A 300 -13.19 -19.16 21.07
N ASP A 301 -12.42 -18.67 22.04
CA ASP A 301 -11.56 -19.48 22.92
C ASP A 301 -10.75 -20.56 22.18
N VAL A 302 -9.98 -20.14 21.18
CA VAL A 302 -9.27 -21.07 20.29
C VAL A 302 -8.01 -20.48 19.70
N THR A 303 -6.96 -21.31 19.64
CA THR A 303 -5.75 -21.04 18.85
C THR A 303 -5.78 -21.84 17.55
N ILE A 304 -5.57 -21.18 16.41
CA ILE A 304 -5.46 -21.80 15.07
C ILE A 304 -4.11 -21.43 14.46
N GLU A 305 -3.27 -22.45 14.26
CA GLU A 305 -1.91 -22.32 13.72
C GLU A 305 -1.84 -22.98 12.33
N GLY A 306 -1.40 -22.24 11.31
CA GLY A 306 -0.98 -22.80 10.04
C GLY A 306 0.51 -23.16 10.00
N ALA A 307 0.98 -23.67 8.86
CA ALA A 307 2.39 -24.02 8.66
C ALA A 307 3.26 -22.83 8.20
N GLY A 308 2.71 -21.62 8.15
CA GLY A 308 3.26 -20.42 7.53
C GLY A 308 2.39 -19.98 6.34
N SER A 309 2.23 -18.66 6.14
CA SER A 309 1.34 -18.09 5.09
C SER A 309 1.78 -18.39 3.65
N TRP A 310 3.01 -18.87 3.46
CA TRP A 310 3.53 -19.42 2.19
C TRP A 310 3.14 -20.89 1.95
N TYR A 311 2.70 -21.61 2.98
CA TYR A 311 2.50 -23.06 2.97
C TYR A 311 1.04 -23.47 3.20
N THR A 312 0.32 -22.72 4.03
CA THR A 312 -1.10 -22.97 4.35
C THR A 312 -1.93 -21.84 3.78
N THR A 313 -2.83 -22.16 2.85
CA THR A 313 -3.78 -21.20 2.26
C THR A 313 -5.20 -21.66 2.51
N ILE A 314 -6.02 -20.78 3.07
CA ILE A 314 -7.44 -20.99 3.28
C ILE A 314 -8.14 -20.04 2.31
N ARG A 315 -8.79 -20.59 1.28
CA ARG A 315 -9.41 -19.81 0.22
C ARG A 315 -10.90 -20.06 0.15
N GLY A 316 -11.68 -19.05 -0.22
CA GLY A 316 -13.13 -19.17 -0.37
C GLY A 316 -13.59 -18.81 -1.77
N ARG A 317 -14.80 -19.24 -2.10
CA ARG A 317 -15.60 -18.59 -3.12
C ARG A 317 -16.55 -17.63 -2.43
N GLU A 318 -16.85 -16.53 -3.09
CA GLU A 318 -18.02 -15.74 -2.75
C GLU A 318 -19.28 -16.53 -3.11
N VAL A 319 -20.22 -16.60 -2.17
CA VAL A 319 -21.44 -17.38 -2.28
C VAL A 319 -22.64 -16.48 -2.04
N ALA A 320 -23.49 -16.34 -3.05
CA ALA A 320 -24.76 -15.65 -2.91
C ALA A 320 -25.68 -16.39 -1.93
N LEU A 321 -26.25 -15.64 -1.01
CA LEU A 321 -27.22 -16.12 -0.03
C LEU A 321 -28.63 -16.09 -0.63
N SER A 322 -29.43 -17.11 -0.34
CA SER A 322 -30.83 -17.16 -0.79
C SER A 322 -31.71 -16.07 -0.14
N THR A 323 -31.28 -15.60 1.03
CA THR A 323 -31.88 -14.51 1.79
C THR A 323 -30.76 -13.71 2.41
N PRO A 324 -30.86 -12.36 2.47
CA PRO A 324 -29.89 -11.55 3.18
C PRO A 324 -29.68 -12.03 4.62
N ALA A 325 -28.44 -11.99 5.11
CA ALA A 325 -28.11 -12.22 6.50
C ALA A 325 -28.63 -11.05 7.39
N PRO A 326 -28.67 -11.22 8.72
CA PRO A 326 -29.16 -10.16 9.63
C PRO A 326 -28.39 -8.83 9.53
N ASP A 327 -27.12 -8.88 9.13
CA ASP A 327 -26.26 -7.71 8.87
C ASP A 327 -26.50 -7.06 7.49
N GLY A 328 -27.41 -7.60 6.69
CA GLY A 328 -27.71 -7.14 5.33
C GLY A 328 -26.87 -7.79 4.24
N SER A 329 -25.90 -8.65 4.59
CA SER A 329 -25.06 -9.33 3.60
C SER A 329 -25.93 -10.19 2.67
N VAL A 330 -25.71 -10.04 1.37
CA VAL A 330 -26.28 -10.88 0.32
C VAL A 330 -25.27 -11.94 -0.15
N HIS A 331 -24.00 -11.83 0.24
CA HIS A 331 -22.98 -12.85 0.02
C HIS A 331 -22.31 -13.30 1.32
N THR A 332 -21.65 -14.47 1.27
CA THR A 332 -20.68 -14.93 2.28
C THR A 332 -19.43 -15.47 1.58
N GLY A 333 -18.33 -15.59 2.30
CA GLY A 333 -17.07 -16.08 1.75
C GLY A 333 -16.19 -16.71 2.83
N VAL A 334 -14.92 -16.94 2.50
CA VAL A 334 -13.94 -17.32 3.53
C VAL A 334 -13.77 -16.16 4.52
N GLY A 335 -13.64 -16.49 5.80
CA GLY A 335 -13.25 -15.53 6.83
C GLY A 335 -13.24 -16.17 8.21
N PHE A 336 -12.51 -15.59 9.15
CA PHE A 336 -12.49 -16.01 10.55
C PHE A 336 -13.13 -14.92 11.41
N TYR A 337 -14.27 -15.24 12.01
CA TYR A 337 -15.13 -14.24 12.65
C TYR A 337 -15.32 -14.53 14.13
N GLY A 338 -15.16 -13.51 14.95
CA GLY A 338 -15.73 -13.49 16.28
C GLY A 338 -17.26 -13.48 16.22
N LYS A 339 -17.91 -13.81 17.32
CA LYS A 339 -19.35 -13.61 17.46
C LYS A 339 -19.67 -12.10 17.39
N PRO A 340 -20.89 -11.71 17.01
CA PRO A 340 -21.31 -10.32 17.10
C PRO A 340 -21.15 -9.78 18.53
N ALA A 341 -20.72 -8.52 18.68
CA ALA A 341 -20.58 -7.90 20.00
C ALA A 341 -21.89 -7.93 20.81
N ALA A 342 -23.04 -7.72 20.13
CA ALA A 342 -24.37 -7.79 20.72
C ALA A 342 -24.74 -9.19 21.28
N GLU A 343 -24.05 -10.25 20.84
CA GLU A 343 -24.21 -11.62 21.32
C GLU A 343 -23.16 -12.03 22.36
N GLY A 344 -22.40 -11.04 22.87
CA GLY A 344 -21.34 -11.23 23.86
C GLY A 344 -19.92 -11.24 23.29
N GLY A 345 -19.77 -11.20 21.96
CA GLY A 345 -18.48 -11.24 21.29
C GLY A 345 -17.74 -12.57 21.47
N SER A 346 -16.57 -12.67 20.84
CA SER A 346 -15.61 -13.74 21.09
C SER A 346 -14.43 -13.23 21.90
N SER A 347 -13.74 -14.14 22.59
CA SER A 347 -12.51 -13.81 23.34
C SER A 347 -11.45 -14.90 23.22
N ASN A 348 -10.18 -14.58 23.54
CA ASN A 348 -9.08 -15.56 23.60
C ASN A 348 -8.89 -16.32 22.27
N VAL A 349 -8.94 -15.59 21.15
CA VAL A 349 -8.74 -16.13 19.80
C VAL A 349 -7.33 -15.82 19.31
N HIS A 350 -6.58 -16.83 18.87
CA HIS A 350 -5.22 -16.65 18.36
C HIS A 350 -5.06 -17.28 16.98
N LEU A 351 -4.94 -16.46 15.94
CA LEU A 351 -4.80 -16.89 14.56
C LEU A 351 -3.38 -16.61 14.07
N SER A 352 -2.67 -17.62 13.55
CA SER A 352 -1.32 -17.38 13.04
C SER A 352 -0.87 -18.31 11.91
N GLY A 353 0.00 -17.79 11.05
CA GLY A 353 0.78 -18.60 10.11
C GLY A 353 -0.01 -19.23 8.97
N PHE A 354 -1.02 -18.56 8.42
CA PHE A 354 -1.70 -18.99 7.19
C PHE A 354 -2.11 -17.81 6.32
N ALA A 355 -2.43 -18.08 5.06
CA ALA A 355 -3.01 -17.10 4.15
C ALA A 355 -4.53 -17.26 4.09
N ILE A 356 -5.25 -16.14 3.96
CA ILE A 356 -6.67 -16.07 3.63
C ILE A 356 -6.78 -15.48 2.22
N GLN A 357 -7.50 -16.17 1.33
CA GLN A 357 -7.73 -15.69 -0.03
C GLN A 357 -9.22 -15.70 -0.36
N GLY A 358 -9.83 -14.52 -0.47
CA GLY A 358 -11.22 -14.37 -0.89
C GLY A 358 -11.42 -14.57 -2.39
N ASP A 359 -12.64 -14.28 -2.84
CA ASP A 359 -13.02 -14.24 -4.26
C ASP A 359 -13.93 -13.03 -4.52
N VAL A 360 -13.64 -11.92 -3.84
CA VAL A 360 -14.41 -10.67 -3.91
C VAL A 360 -13.89 -9.84 -5.08
N ARG A 361 -14.78 -9.39 -5.97
CA ARG A 361 -14.41 -8.73 -7.25
C ARG A 361 -15.07 -7.39 -7.48
N GLU A 362 -15.91 -6.96 -6.55
CA GLU A 362 -16.56 -5.67 -6.53
C GLU A 362 -16.81 -5.24 -5.09
N ARG A 363 -17.09 -3.96 -4.88
CA ARG A 363 -17.34 -3.42 -3.54
C ARG A 363 -18.84 -3.42 -3.26
N ILE A 364 -19.28 -4.33 -2.42
CA ILE A 364 -20.64 -4.33 -1.86
C ILE A 364 -20.50 -4.05 -0.36
N ASP A 365 -20.78 -2.81 0.04
CA ASP A 365 -20.47 -2.36 1.41
C ASP A 365 -21.20 -3.15 2.50
N THR A 366 -22.42 -3.59 2.23
CA THR A 366 -23.22 -4.39 3.17
C THR A 366 -22.70 -5.80 3.38
N ASP A 367 -21.91 -6.34 2.44
CA ASP A 367 -21.44 -7.72 2.54
C ASP A 367 -20.28 -7.86 3.52
N GLN A 368 -20.42 -8.74 4.51
CA GLN A 368 -19.36 -9.09 5.45
C GLN A 368 -18.40 -10.14 4.88
N VAL A 369 -17.83 -9.92 3.69
CA VAL A 369 -16.86 -10.84 3.05
C VAL A 369 -15.41 -10.41 3.32
N ASN A 370 -15.09 -10.23 4.60
CA ASN A 370 -13.78 -9.78 5.09
C ASN A 370 -12.90 -10.98 5.47
N GLY A 371 -11.58 -10.78 5.55
CA GLY A 371 -10.67 -11.83 6.02
C GLY A 371 -10.88 -12.19 7.48
N ILE A 372 -10.92 -11.16 8.34
CA ILE A 372 -11.20 -11.25 9.78
C ILE A 372 -12.35 -10.31 10.13
N GLY A 373 -13.27 -10.73 11.00
CA GLY A 373 -14.27 -9.81 11.54
C GLY A 373 -15.00 -10.25 12.80
N GLY A 374 -16.11 -9.56 13.11
CA GLY A 374 -16.82 -9.70 14.39
C GLY A 374 -16.08 -9.06 15.57
N ALA A 375 -16.46 -9.42 16.80
CA ALA A 375 -15.82 -8.92 18.02
C ALA A 375 -14.83 -9.95 18.60
N LEU A 376 -13.58 -9.54 18.82
CA LEU A 376 -12.45 -10.44 19.16
C LEU A 376 -11.63 -9.90 20.34
N SER A 377 -12.18 -9.94 21.55
CA SER A 377 -11.45 -9.45 22.73
C SER A 377 -10.28 -10.35 23.13
N ASP A 378 -9.23 -9.80 23.76
CA ASP A 378 -8.07 -10.55 24.25
C ASP A 378 -7.48 -11.52 23.21
N SER A 379 -7.38 -11.05 21.96
CA SER A 379 -7.13 -11.91 20.79
C SER A 379 -5.92 -11.43 19.98
N THR A 380 -5.38 -12.32 19.15
CA THR A 380 -4.24 -11.99 18.28
C THR A 380 -4.40 -12.53 16.87
N VAL A 381 -4.07 -11.71 15.88
CA VAL A 381 -3.87 -12.08 14.48
C VAL A 381 -2.39 -11.84 14.14
N ASP A 382 -1.63 -12.89 13.87
CA ASP A 382 -0.16 -12.82 13.76
C ASP A 382 0.37 -13.54 12.52
N GLY A 383 1.05 -12.82 11.63
CA GLY A 383 1.74 -13.43 10.48
C GLY A 383 0.79 -13.99 9.43
N LEU A 384 -0.40 -13.39 9.27
CA LEU A 384 -1.33 -13.77 8.20
C LEU A 384 -0.99 -13.06 6.89
N TYR A 385 -1.44 -13.64 5.79
CA TYR A 385 -1.43 -12.99 4.48
C TYR A 385 -2.86 -13.01 3.94
N ILE A 386 -3.51 -11.85 3.84
CA ILE A 386 -4.93 -11.72 3.51
C ILE A 386 -5.04 -10.97 2.19
N GLN A 387 -5.70 -11.59 1.20
CA GLN A 387 -5.88 -11.04 -0.14
C GLN A 387 -7.28 -11.30 -0.71
N HIS A 388 -7.73 -10.44 -1.61
CA HIS A 388 -8.97 -10.60 -2.41
C HIS A 388 -10.25 -10.72 -1.57
N THR A 389 -10.28 -10.03 -0.44
CA THR A 389 -11.45 -9.83 0.41
C THR A 389 -11.97 -8.40 0.26
N LYS A 390 -13.17 -8.09 0.78
CA LYS A 390 -13.65 -6.70 0.80
C LYS A 390 -12.74 -5.86 1.68
N VAL A 391 -12.61 -6.25 2.94
CA VAL A 391 -11.67 -5.68 3.91
C VAL A 391 -10.78 -6.80 4.46
N GLY A 392 -9.52 -6.49 4.75
CA GLY A 392 -8.61 -7.47 5.35
C GLY A 392 -9.04 -7.84 6.77
N VAL A 393 -9.19 -6.83 7.62
CA VAL A 393 -9.67 -6.95 9.00
C VAL A 393 -10.73 -5.88 9.28
N TRP A 394 -11.99 -6.26 9.45
CA TRP A 394 -13.05 -5.35 9.91
C TRP A 394 -13.65 -5.92 11.19
N VAL A 395 -13.32 -5.32 12.31
CA VAL A 395 -13.86 -5.72 13.62
C VAL A 395 -14.84 -4.68 14.14
N ASP A 396 -15.97 -5.16 14.65
CA ASP A 396 -17.02 -4.33 15.24
C ASP A 396 -17.06 -4.59 16.75
N GLY A 397 -16.87 -3.52 17.54
CA GLY A 397 -17.00 -3.59 18.99
C GLY A 397 -18.46 -3.46 19.49
N PRO A 398 -18.67 -3.31 20.81
CA PRO A 398 -17.64 -3.18 21.83
C PRO A 398 -16.72 -4.40 21.97
N MET A 399 -15.41 -4.18 21.97
CA MET A 399 -14.38 -5.21 22.20
C MET A 399 -13.07 -4.58 22.70
N ASP A 400 -12.21 -5.38 23.31
CA ASP A 400 -10.98 -4.87 23.95
C ASP A 400 -9.75 -5.74 23.67
N ASN A 401 -8.57 -5.12 23.59
CA ASN A 401 -7.28 -5.82 23.61
C ASN A 401 -7.07 -6.81 22.45
N LEU A 402 -7.39 -6.40 21.21
CA LEU A 402 -7.00 -7.11 19.99
C LEU A 402 -5.63 -6.66 19.51
N VAL A 403 -4.77 -7.60 19.14
CA VAL A 403 -3.48 -7.31 18.49
C VAL A 403 -3.43 -7.91 17.08
N VAL A 404 -3.33 -7.06 16.07
CA VAL A 404 -3.07 -7.47 14.67
C VAL A 404 -1.63 -7.13 14.31
N LYS A 405 -0.79 -8.14 14.05
CA LYS A 405 0.63 -7.90 13.81
C LYS A 405 1.27 -8.79 12.76
N ASN A 406 2.41 -8.31 12.26
CA ASN A 406 3.28 -9.03 11.31
C ASN A 406 2.54 -9.54 10.05
N SER A 407 1.39 -8.96 9.72
CA SER A 407 0.49 -9.48 8.70
C SER A 407 0.59 -8.65 7.42
N TYR A 408 0.24 -9.29 6.30
CA TYR A 408 0.18 -8.69 4.98
C TYR A 408 -1.30 -8.58 4.58
N LEU A 409 -1.79 -7.36 4.39
CA LEU A 409 -3.17 -7.05 4.00
C LEU A 409 -3.11 -6.41 2.61
N VAL A 410 -3.33 -7.20 1.57
CA VAL A 410 -3.03 -6.79 0.19
C VAL A 410 -4.24 -6.99 -0.70
N ASP A 411 -4.36 -6.18 -1.75
CA ASP A 411 -5.40 -6.32 -2.80
C ASP A 411 -6.81 -6.43 -2.20
N GLN A 412 -7.14 -5.47 -1.33
CA GLN A 412 -8.46 -5.33 -0.72
C GLN A 412 -9.28 -4.36 -1.55
N ILE A 413 -10.56 -4.66 -1.73
CA ILE A 413 -11.47 -3.79 -2.50
C ILE A 413 -11.91 -2.54 -1.72
N ALA A 414 -11.83 -2.58 -0.40
CA ALA A 414 -12.01 -1.45 0.49
C ALA A 414 -10.81 -1.36 1.44
N ASP A 415 -11.04 -1.18 2.73
CA ASP A 415 -9.99 -0.96 3.74
C ASP A 415 -9.02 -2.14 3.87
N GLY A 416 -7.79 -1.85 4.31
CA GLY A 416 -6.88 -2.90 4.78
C GLY A 416 -7.33 -3.44 6.14
N LEU A 417 -7.45 -2.54 7.12
CA LEU A 417 -7.92 -2.83 8.48
C LEU A 417 -8.75 -1.68 9.01
N ASN A 418 -9.88 -1.97 9.65
CA ASN A 418 -10.73 -1.01 10.33
C ASN A 418 -11.07 -1.47 11.76
N PHE A 419 -10.71 -0.64 12.74
CA PHE A 419 -11.23 -0.74 14.10
C PHE A 419 -12.52 0.08 14.17
N HIS A 420 -13.66 -0.61 14.03
CA HIS A 420 -14.96 0.00 13.91
C HIS A 420 -15.77 -0.11 15.21
N THR A 421 -16.30 1.02 15.66
CA THR A 421 -17.25 1.20 16.77
C THR A 421 -16.88 0.52 18.10
N GLY A 422 -16.49 1.30 19.11
CA GLY A 422 -16.25 0.78 20.47
C GLY A 422 -15.09 -0.22 20.59
N VAL A 423 -14.10 -0.16 19.70
CA VAL A 423 -12.87 -0.96 19.84
C VAL A 423 -11.93 -0.25 20.80
N THR A 424 -11.44 -0.95 21.82
CA THR A 424 -10.55 -0.36 22.83
C THR A 424 -9.25 -1.12 23.03
N ASN A 425 -8.23 -0.38 23.51
CA ASN A 425 -6.90 -0.88 23.90
C ASN A 425 -6.27 -1.86 22.89
N SER A 426 -6.55 -1.66 21.60
CA SER A 426 -6.18 -2.58 20.51
C SER A 426 -5.03 -2.00 19.67
N VAL A 427 -4.21 -2.88 19.11
CA VAL A 427 -2.98 -2.51 18.40
C VAL A 427 -2.92 -3.16 17.02
N ALA A 428 -2.72 -2.35 15.98
CA ALA A 428 -2.24 -2.85 14.69
C ALA A 428 -0.75 -2.48 14.53
N SER A 429 0.14 -3.47 14.55
CA SER A 429 1.58 -3.24 14.55
C SER A 429 2.36 -4.06 13.54
N ASN A 430 3.39 -3.46 12.92
CA ASN A 430 4.30 -4.16 12.02
C ASN A 430 3.60 -4.87 10.84
N ASN A 431 2.51 -4.30 10.32
CA ASN A 431 1.78 -4.85 9.18
C ASN A 431 2.22 -4.17 7.87
N VAL A 432 2.12 -4.91 6.77
CA VAL A 432 2.22 -4.36 5.42
C VAL A 432 0.83 -4.32 4.83
N VAL A 433 0.40 -3.13 4.41
CA VAL A 433 -0.86 -2.91 3.72
C VAL A 433 -0.54 -2.38 2.33
N ARG A 434 -1.04 -3.05 1.28
CA ARG A 434 -0.74 -2.64 -0.10
C ARG A 434 -1.97 -2.75 -1.00
N ASN A 435 -2.16 -1.77 -1.88
CA ASN A 435 -3.17 -1.82 -2.94
C ASN A 435 -4.61 -1.99 -2.40
N THR A 436 -5.00 -1.15 -1.43
CA THR A 436 -6.37 -1.11 -0.91
C THR A 436 -7.27 -0.23 -1.77
N GLY A 437 -8.56 -0.53 -1.79
CA GLY A 437 -9.60 0.24 -2.50
C GLY A 437 -10.30 1.29 -1.65
N ASP A 438 -9.82 1.51 -0.43
CA ASP A 438 -10.18 2.58 0.51
C ASP A 438 -9.02 2.75 1.52
N ASP A 439 -9.31 3.28 2.71
CA ASP A 439 -8.36 3.53 3.79
C ASP A 439 -7.47 2.32 4.10
N GLY A 440 -6.14 2.50 4.05
CA GLY A 440 -5.22 1.41 4.36
C GLY A 440 -5.38 0.90 5.79
N LEU A 441 -5.38 1.82 6.76
CA LEU A 441 -5.67 1.56 8.17
C LEU A 441 -6.65 2.62 8.69
N ALA A 442 -7.77 2.19 9.27
CA ALA A 442 -8.80 3.07 9.77
C ALA A 442 -9.15 2.79 11.25
N MET A 443 -9.40 3.86 12.00
CA MET A 443 -10.15 3.78 13.25
C MET A 443 -11.39 4.63 13.09
N TRP A 444 -12.57 3.99 13.10
CA TRP A 444 -13.84 4.67 12.95
C TRP A 444 -14.69 4.52 14.20
N ALA A 445 -14.74 5.58 15.00
CA ALA A 445 -15.54 5.64 16.23
C ALA A 445 -17.03 5.90 15.94
N GLU A 446 -17.64 5.15 15.03
CA GLU A 446 -19.04 5.31 14.63
C GLU A 446 -19.96 5.05 15.82
N THR A 447 -20.73 6.05 16.26
CA THR A 447 -21.72 5.99 17.39
C THR A 447 -21.21 5.57 18.76
N THR A 448 -20.07 4.90 18.85
CA THR A 448 -19.43 4.44 20.07
C THR A 448 -17.93 4.72 19.97
N THR A 449 -17.43 5.46 20.95
CA THR A 449 -16.03 5.91 21.00
C THR A 449 -15.05 4.74 20.97
N ASN A 450 -14.11 4.77 20.02
CA ASN A 450 -12.87 3.99 20.08
C ASN A 450 -11.91 4.63 21.09
N SER A 451 -11.18 3.83 21.88
CA SER A 451 -10.30 4.38 22.94
C SER A 451 -9.02 3.60 23.18
N GLY A 452 -7.88 4.28 23.36
CA GLY A 452 -6.62 3.63 23.74
C GLY A 452 -5.98 2.80 22.63
N ASN A 453 -6.38 3.00 21.37
CA ASN A 453 -5.91 2.20 20.24
C ASN A 453 -4.61 2.75 19.64
N ARG A 454 -3.84 1.86 19.01
CA ARG A 454 -2.52 2.20 18.47
C ARG A 454 -2.27 1.60 17.08
N PHE A 455 -1.77 2.43 16.15
CA PHE A 455 -1.18 1.97 14.89
C PHE A 455 0.32 2.21 14.91
N GLU A 456 1.11 1.13 14.91
CA GLU A 456 2.54 1.18 15.19
C GLU A 456 3.39 0.51 14.10
N ASN A 457 4.36 1.24 13.54
CA ASN A 457 5.36 0.68 12.63
C ASN A 457 4.74 -0.11 11.46
N ASN A 458 3.63 0.35 10.89
CA ASN A 458 3.04 -0.27 9.71
C ASN A 458 3.58 0.38 8.43
N THR A 459 3.69 -0.39 7.35
CA THR A 459 3.90 0.16 6.00
C THR A 459 2.58 0.10 5.24
N VAL A 460 2.05 1.25 4.82
CA VAL A 460 0.89 1.36 3.95
C VAL A 460 1.33 1.91 2.61
N GLN A 461 1.01 1.23 1.52
CA GLN A 461 1.49 1.57 0.18
C GLN A 461 0.36 1.48 -0.84
N THR A 462 0.25 2.49 -1.70
CA THR A 462 -0.68 2.54 -2.84
C THR A 462 -2.17 2.29 -2.49
N PRO A 463 -2.77 2.95 -1.48
CA PRO A 463 -4.23 2.98 -1.40
C PRO A 463 -4.76 3.74 -2.63
N THR A 464 -5.60 3.06 -3.41
CA THR A 464 -6.11 3.53 -4.72
C THR A 464 -7.22 4.56 -4.57
N LEU A 465 -7.83 4.62 -3.39
CA LEU A 465 -8.83 5.57 -2.95
C LEU A 465 -8.60 5.91 -1.47
N ALA A 466 -9.05 7.07 -1.03
CA ALA A 466 -9.02 7.50 0.37
C ALA A 466 -7.59 7.59 0.93
N ASN A 467 -7.37 7.22 2.18
CA ASN A 467 -6.14 7.54 2.91
C ASN A 467 -5.23 6.33 3.12
N GLY A 468 -3.96 6.58 3.44
CA GLY A 468 -3.11 5.53 4.00
C GLY A 468 -3.54 5.18 5.43
N ILE A 469 -3.69 6.19 6.28
CA ILE A 469 -4.22 6.03 7.64
C ILE A 469 -5.31 7.07 7.88
N ALA A 470 -6.46 6.66 8.41
CA ALA A 470 -7.54 7.55 8.77
C ALA A 470 -8.01 7.32 10.22
N ILE A 471 -8.17 8.42 10.96
CA ILE A 471 -8.80 8.41 12.28
C ILE A 471 -10.06 9.27 12.21
N TYR A 472 -11.20 8.65 12.48
CA TYR A 472 -12.49 9.30 12.56
C TYR A 472 -12.98 9.27 14.01
N GLY A 473 -12.79 10.38 14.72
CA GLY A 473 -13.16 10.50 16.12
C GLY A 473 -12.29 9.66 17.08
N GLY A 474 -12.76 9.49 18.31
CA GLY A 474 -12.13 8.61 19.31
C GLY A 474 -11.44 9.34 20.47
N HIS A 475 -10.86 8.55 21.38
CA HIS A 475 -10.23 9.01 22.62
C HIS A 475 -8.84 8.36 22.80
N ASP A 476 -7.83 9.13 23.21
CA ASP A 476 -6.48 8.61 23.53
C ASP A 476 -5.90 7.63 22.51
N THR A 477 -5.75 8.08 21.26
CA THR A 477 -5.26 7.27 20.14
C THR A 477 -3.81 7.61 19.79
N THR A 478 -3.04 6.64 19.30
CA THR A 478 -1.64 6.85 18.89
C THR A 478 -1.31 6.25 17.53
N LEU A 479 -0.64 7.03 16.68
CA LEU A 479 -0.04 6.60 15.42
C LEU A 479 1.46 6.82 15.54
N VAL A 480 2.25 5.75 15.55
CA VAL A 480 3.70 5.86 15.75
C VAL A 480 4.51 5.08 14.72
N GLY A 481 5.54 5.71 14.16
CA GLY A 481 6.54 4.97 13.40
C GLY A 481 6.06 4.44 12.04
N ASN A 482 4.91 4.87 11.52
CA ASN A 482 4.35 4.31 10.29
C ASN A 482 5.03 4.90 9.04
N LEU A 483 5.07 4.11 7.95
CA LEU A 483 5.47 4.55 6.62
C LEU A 483 4.25 4.49 5.71
N VAL A 484 3.83 5.63 5.18
CA VAL A 484 2.66 5.74 4.30
C VAL A 484 3.10 6.28 2.95
N ALA A 485 2.87 5.53 1.89
CA ALA A 485 3.34 5.90 0.57
C ALA A 485 2.25 5.77 -0.47
N ASP A 486 2.34 6.66 -1.45
CA ASP A 486 1.65 6.57 -2.71
C ASP A 486 0.09 6.55 -2.69
N PRO A 487 -0.62 7.30 -1.82
CA PRO A 487 -2.07 7.43 -1.94
C PRO A 487 -2.45 8.08 -3.28
N VAL A 488 -3.57 7.69 -3.89
CA VAL A 488 -3.86 8.03 -5.30
C VAL A 488 -4.88 9.17 -5.46
N ARG A 489 -6.05 9.09 -4.82
CA ARG A 489 -7.13 10.09 -4.98
C ARG A 489 -8.11 10.10 -3.80
N GLU A 490 -8.81 11.22 -3.63
CA GLU A 490 -9.93 11.41 -2.67
C GLU A 490 -9.58 11.08 -1.19
N GLY A 491 -8.30 11.18 -0.87
CA GLY A 491 -7.70 11.06 0.45
C GLY A 491 -6.18 11.09 0.32
N SER A 492 -5.46 11.02 1.44
CA SER A 492 -4.01 11.25 1.42
C SER A 492 -3.22 10.36 2.37
N GLY A 493 -2.14 10.86 2.99
CA GLY A 493 -1.26 10.03 3.81
C GLY A 493 -1.97 9.71 5.12
N ILE A 494 -2.18 10.74 5.94
CA ILE A 494 -2.85 10.62 7.25
C ILE A 494 -4.03 11.58 7.30
N GLN A 495 -5.22 11.08 7.65
CA GLN A 495 -6.40 11.91 7.91
C GLN A 495 -6.79 11.91 9.38
N VAL A 496 -7.13 13.10 9.90
CA VAL A 496 -7.87 13.30 11.14
C VAL A 496 -9.23 13.91 10.78
N GLY A 497 -10.30 13.13 10.85
CA GLY A 497 -11.62 13.53 10.32
C GLY A 497 -12.72 13.56 11.38
N SER A 498 -13.43 14.69 11.49
CA SER A 498 -14.71 14.77 12.19
C SER A 498 -15.84 14.58 11.16
N ARG A 499 -16.12 13.32 10.81
CA ARG A 499 -17.10 12.92 9.78
C ARG A 499 -17.62 11.51 10.02
N PHE A 500 -18.53 11.06 9.14
CA PHE A 500 -19.07 9.70 9.12
C PHE A 500 -19.79 9.26 10.41
N GLY A 501 -20.46 10.18 11.10
CA GLY A 501 -21.18 9.85 12.34
C GLY A 501 -20.26 9.40 13.48
N ALA A 502 -18.97 9.73 13.39
CA ALA A 502 -18.01 9.41 14.43
C ALA A 502 -18.24 10.26 15.70
N GLU A 503 -18.03 9.65 16.85
CA GLU A 503 -17.96 10.35 18.14
C GLU A 503 -16.82 11.38 18.12
N PRO A 504 -16.97 12.56 18.76
CA PRO A 504 -15.95 13.60 18.74
C PRO A 504 -14.59 13.12 19.26
N PHE A 505 -13.51 13.74 18.74
CA PHE A 505 -12.19 13.57 19.33
C PHE A 505 -12.19 14.07 20.77
N SER A 506 -11.58 13.31 21.66
CA SER A 506 -11.42 13.68 23.07
C SER A 506 -10.12 13.10 23.64
N GLY A 507 -9.69 13.59 24.81
CA GLY A 507 -8.39 13.21 25.36
C GLY A 507 -7.26 13.65 24.43
N SER A 508 -6.40 12.71 24.06
CA SER A 508 -5.21 12.95 23.23
C SER A 508 -5.19 12.16 21.90
N LEU A 509 -4.54 12.74 20.88
CA LEU A 509 -4.17 12.06 19.64
C LEU A 509 -2.70 12.33 19.34
N TRP A 510 -1.89 11.29 19.48
CA TRP A 510 -0.44 11.35 19.23
C TRP A 510 -0.14 10.82 17.84
N ILE A 511 0.43 11.65 16.98
CA ILE A 511 0.87 11.30 15.63
C ILE A 511 2.38 11.54 15.61
N THR A 512 3.15 10.50 15.87
CA THR A 512 4.56 10.63 16.19
C THR A 512 5.45 9.80 15.28
N ASP A 513 6.56 10.36 14.83
CA ASP A 513 7.58 9.61 14.13
C ASP A 513 7.04 8.87 12.89
N ASN A 514 6.06 9.42 12.18
CA ASN A 514 5.56 8.83 10.94
C ASN A 514 6.32 9.39 9.73
N THR A 515 6.22 8.73 8.59
CA THR A 515 6.72 9.27 7.33
C THR A 515 5.69 9.05 6.25
N THR A 516 5.30 10.14 5.58
CA THR A 516 4.48 10.06 4.38
C THR A 516 5.32 10.37 3.15
N VAL A 517 5.03 9.70 2.04
CA VAL A 517 5.80 9.79 0.81
C VAL A 517 4.85 9.91 -0.37
N ARG A 518 5.06 10.91 -1.24
CA ARG A 518 4.24 11.11 -2.45
C ARG A 518 2.75 11.18 -2.17
N ALA A 519 2.41 11.74 -1.00
CA ALA A 519 1.06 12.03 -0.54
C ALA A 519 0.61 13.43 -1.01
N GLY A 520 -0.39 13.99 -0.34
CA GLY A 520 -1.08 15.23 -0.69
C GLY A 520 -1.75 15.14 -2.04
N THR A 521 -2.71 14.21 -2.24
CA THR A 521 -3.31 13.93 -3.56
C THR A 521 -4.22 15.05 -4.05
N TYR A 522 -4.71 14.93 -5.29
CA TYR A 522 -5.75 15.81 -5.81
C TYR A 522 -7.15 15.33 -5.38
N GLU A 523 -7.93 16.22 -4.77
CA GLU A 523 -9.33 15.95 -4.43
C GLU A 523 -10.21 16.43 -5.60
N LEU A 524 -10.91 15.47 -6.23
CA LEU A 524 -11.60 15.67 -7.50
C LEU A 524 -12.87 16.52 -7.35
N ASN A 525 -13.55 16.46 -6.21
CA ASN A 525 -14.83 17.15 -5.99
C ASN A 525 -14.63 18.64 -5.68
N TRP A 526 -13.61 18.95 -4.87
CA TRP A 526 -13.23 20.29 -4.47
C TRP A 526 -12.27 20.96 -5.47
N ASN A 527 -11.62 20.16 -6.33
CA ASN A 527 -10.70 20.64 -7.34
C ASN A 527 -9.52 21.40 -6.70
N ILE A 528 -8.97 20.83 -5.61
CA ILE A 528 -7.83 21.35 -4.83
C ILE A 528 -6.92 20.19 -4.40
N GLY A 529 -5.70 20.54 -3.99
CA GLY A 529 -4.75 19.60 -3.43
C GLY A 529 -4.93 19.37 -1.94
N LEU A 530 -4.87 18.11 -1.49
CA LEU A 530 -4.85 17.74 -0.09
C LEU A 530 -3.48 17.93 0.57
N GLY A 531 -3.46 17.83 1.89
CA GLY A 531 -2.24 17.72 2.69
C GLY A 531 -1.78 16.27 2.81
N ALA A 532 -0.48 16.04 2.84
CA ALA A 532 0.10 14.74 3.18
C ALA A 532 -0.41 14.23 4.54
N ILE A 533 -0.54 15.14 5.51
CA ILE A 533 -1.47 15.03 6.64
C ILE A 533 -2.58 16.07 6.49
N TRP A 534 -3.82 15.70 6.80
CA TRP A 534 -4.94 16.63 6.70
C TRP A 534 -6.01 16.45 7.79
N PHE A 535 -6.56 17.58 8.23
CA PHE A 535 -7.57 17.68 9.27
C PHE A 535 -8.86 18.16 8.65
N TYR A 536 -9.94 17.38 8.81
CA TYR A 536 -11.21 17.66 8.14
C TYR A 536 -12.36 17.78 9.13
N ALA A 537 -12.80 19.03 9.36
CA ALA A 537 -13.96 19.35 10.18
C ALA A 537 -15.23 19.41 9.33
N LEU A 538 -16.08 18.37 9.39
CA LEU A 538 -17.34 18.32 8.66
C LEU A 538 -18.56 18.27 9.60
N GLN A 539 -18.50 17.48 10.66
CA GLN A 539 -19.64 17.21 11.55
C GLN A 539 -19.42 17.73 12.98
N GLY A 540 -18.29 18.38 13.25
CA GLY A 540 -17.96 18.96 14.54
C GLY A 540 -16.59 19.61 14.54
N ASN A 541 -16.26 20.26 15.66
CA ASN A 541 -14.92 20.78 15.90
C ASN A 541 -13.89 19.64 16.02
N ILE A 542 -12.65 19.98 15.73
CA ILE A 542 -11.48 19.19 16.10
C ILE A 542 -10.68 20.04 17.10
N ASP A 543 -10.80 19.72 18.39
CA ASP A 543 -10.25 20.52 19.50
C ASP A 543 -9.64 19.66 20.64
N ALA A 544 -9.49 18.35 20.43
CA ALA A 544 -8.71 17.47 21.31
C ALA A 544 -7.22 17.86 21.33
N ASP A 545 -6.44 17.33 22.29
CA ASP A 545 -4.99 17.54 22.32
C ASP A 545 -4.31 16.72 21.22
N ILE A 546 -4.03 17.35 20.08
CA ILE A 546 -3.43 16.68 18.92
C ILE A 546 -1.98 17.11 18.75
N GLN A 547 -1.09 16.11 18.76
CA GLN A 547 0.35 16.31 18.80
C GLN A 547 0.99 15.57 17.64
N VAL A 548 1.51 16.32 16.67
CA VAL A 548 2.23 15.82 15.50
C VAL A 548 3.71 16.07 15.72
N VAL A 549 4.49 15.02 15.99
CA VAL A 549 5.88 15.17 16.47
C VAL A 549 6.86 14.25 15.75
N GLY A 550 7.93 14.78 15.16
CA GLY A 550 8.97 13.96 14.51
C GLY A 550 8.56 13.38 13.14
N ASP A 551 7.43 13.82 12.60
CA ASP A 551 6.89 13.34 11.33
C ASP A 551 7.67 13.92 10.14
N HIS A 552 7.87 13.10 9.11
CA HIS A 552 8.50 13.51 7.85
C HIS A 552 7.50 13.46 6.70
N PHE A 553 7.43 14.53 5.91
CA PHE A 553 6.61 14.63 4.71
C PHE A 553 7.52 14.77 3.49
N LEU A 554 7.60 13.71 2.69
CA LEU A 554 8.54 13.59 1.59
C LEU A 554 7.80 13.63 0.24
N ASP A 555 8.23 14.52 -0.65
CA ASP A 555 7.75 14.58 -2.04
C ASP A 555 6.22 14.74 -2.15
N SER A 556 5.62 15.61 -1.34
CA SER A 556 4.17 15.84 -1.34
C SER A 556 3.71 16.46 -2.66
N THR A 557 2.66 15.93 -3.29
CA THR A 557 2.16 16.40 -4.59
C THR A 557 1.62 17.81 -4.50
N TYR A 558 0.82 18.09 -3.47
CA TYR A 558 0.28 19.42 -3.20
C TYR A 558 0.82 19.94 -1.86
N ASN A 559 0.06 19.82 -0.77
CA ASN A 559 0.45 20.40 0.51
C ASN A 559 1.07 19.34 1.42
N ALA A 560 1.94 19.76 2.36
CA ALA A 560 2.41 18.87 3.41
C ALA A 560 1.33 18.73 4.51
N ILE A 561 0.81 19.86 4.99
CA ILE A 561 -0.21 19.94 6.03
C ILE A 561 -1.43 20.68 5.45
N MET A 562 -2.62 20.16 5.71
CA MET A 562 -3.88 20.84 5.39
C MET A 562 -4.85 20.81 6.56
N VAL A 563 -5.48 21.94 6.83
CA VAL A 563 -6.64 22.03 7.73
C VAL A 563 -7.80 22.57 6.91
N VAL A 564 -8.96 21.92 6.99
CA VAL A 564 -10.11 22.26 6.15
C VAL A 564 -11.43 22.02 6.89
N ALA A 565 -12.37 22.92 6.70
CA ALA A 565 -13.78 22.72 6.98
C ALA A 565 -14.55 22.69 5.67
N ASP A 566 -15.54 21.80 5.53
CA ASP A 566 -16.33 21.74 4.30
C ASP A 566 -17.08 23.07 4.10
N TRP A 567 -17.22 23.50 2.84
CA TRP A 567 -17.80 24.78 2.49
C TRP A 567 -19.18 25.03 3.11
N PRO A 568 -20.13 24.07 3.13
CA PRO A 568 -21.45 24.27 3.74
C PRO A 568 -21.42 24.49 5.26
N VAL A 569 -20.32 24.13 5.93
CA VAL A 569 -20.18 24.18 7.40
C VAL A 569 -18.95 24.99 7.85
N LYS A 570 -18.31 25.72 6.93
CA LYS A 570 -17.05 26.44 7.15
C LYS A 570 -17.09 27.46 8.30
N ASP A 571 -18.29 27.95 8.64
CA ASP A 571 -18.53 28.93 9.70
C ASP A 571 -19.09 28.29 10.99
N LEU A 572 -19.33 26.97 10.99
CA LEU A 572 -19.83 26.22 12.15
C LEU A 572 -18.70 25.57 12.92
N TRP A 573 -17.71 25.03 12.21
CA TRP A 573 -16.66 24.20 12.79
C TRP A 573 -15.28 24.81 12.63
N SER A 574 -14.43 24.51 13.60
CA SER A 574 -13.05 24.99 13.66
C SER A 574 -12.09 23.86 14.02
N VAL A 575 -10.80 24.08 13.73
CA VAL A 575 -9.72 23.18 14.11
C VAL A 575 -8.76 23.93 15.04
N THR A 576 -8.64 23.47 16.28
CA THR A 576 -7.79 24.10 17.31
C THR A 576 -7.02 23.04 18.10
N ASN A 577 -6.09 23.46 18.97
CA ASN A 577 -5.33 22.55 19.84
C ASN A 577 -4.52 21.48 19.08
N VAL A 578 -4.03 21.87 17.90
CA VAL A 578 -3.12 21.06 17.07
C VAL A 578 -1.72 21.63 17.18
N HIS A 579 -0.76 20.77 17.47
CA HIS A 579 0.63 21.14 17.75
C HIS A 579 1.57 20.36 16.84
N PHE A 580 2.38 21.07 16.06
CA PHE A 580 3.42 20.50 15.20
C PHE A 580 4.80 20.76 15.80
N LYS A 581 5.59 19.71 15.93
CA LYS A 581 6.94 19.78 16.49
C LYS A 581 7.92 18.86 15.77
N ASP A 582 9.16 19.32 15.56
CA ASP A 582 10.25 18.49 15.00
C ASP A 582 9.89 17.87 13.64
N ILE A 583 9.18 18.63 12.80
CA ILE A 583 8.68 18.16 11.50
C ILE A 583 9.72 18.43 10.42
N ARG A 584 9.85 17.50 9.47
CA ARG A 584 10.67 17.69 8.26
C ARG A 584 9.82 17.61 7.01
N VAL A 585 9.86 18.66 6.20
CA VAL A 585 9.24 18.69 4.87
C VAL A 585 10.32 18.73 3.81
N ASP A 586 10.50 17.63 3.08
CA ASP A 586 11.41 17.57 1.92
C ASP A 586 10.60 17.50 0.63
N GLY A 587 10.25 18.67 0.11
CA GLY A 587 9.45 18.79 -1.09
C GLY A 587 7.95 18.80 -0.84
N THR A 588 7.31 19.89 -1.23
CA THR A 588 5.86 20.02 -1.27
C THR A 588 5.49 20.85 -2.49
N GLY A 589 4.61 20.32 -3.34
CA GLY A 589 4.32 20.92 -4.64
C GLY A 589 3.67 22.31 -4.55
N THR A 590 2.97 22.59 -3.46
CA THR A 590 2.40 23.90 -3.15
C THR A 590 2.94 24.41 -1.82
N SER A 591 2.23 24.19 -0.71
CA SER A 591 2.50 24.86 0.56
C SER A 591 2.96 23.88 1.63
N VAL A 592 3.66 24.37 2.65
CA VAL A 592 3.85 23.58 3.87
C VAL A 592 2.51 23.46 4.59
N LEU A 593 1.81 24.58 4.76
CA LEU A 593 0.48 24.63 5.37
C LEU A 593 -0.55 25.22 4.40
N SER A 594 -1.64 24.50 4.15
CA SER A 594 -2.87 25.04 3.56
C SER A 594 -3.95 25.13 4.62
N ALA A 595 -4.28 26.35 5.06
CA ALA A 595 -5.28 26.62 6.07
C ALA A 595 -6.60 27.12 5.47
N ARG A 596 -7.63 26.28 5.53
CA ARG A 596 -8.99 26.48 4.95
C ARG A 596 -10.08 26.20 5.99
N ALA A 597 -9.82 26.58 7.23
CA ALA A 597 -10.74 26.52 8.35
C ALA A 597 -10.43 27.67 9.32
N ALA A 598 -11.37 28.05 10.18
CA ALA A 598 -11.08 28.87 11.35
C ALA A 598 -10.34 28.06 12.42
N GLY A 599 -9.54 28.75 13.24
CA GLY A 599 -8.88 28.16 14.40
C GLY A 599 -7.38 28.47 14.47
N SER A 600 -6.58 27.52 14.96
CA SER A 600 -5.15 27.75 15.16
C SER A 600 -4.33 26.48 15.36
N ALA A 601 -3.03 26.57 15.05
CA ALA A 601 -2.04 25.54 15.40
C ALA A 601 -0.71 26.17 15.83
N THR A 602 0.09 25.43 16.60
CA THR A 602 1.46 25.83 16.97
C THR A 602 2.48 25.08 16.13
N PHE A 603 3.60 25.76 15.82
CA PHE A 603 4.72 25.18 15.08
C PHE A 603 6.02 25.43 15.84
N GLU A 604 6.72 24.36 16.19
CA GLU A 604 8.03 24.37 16.85
C GLU A 604 9.02 23.52 16.04
N ASN A 605 10.17 24.06 15.66
CA ASN A 605 11.22 23.28 14.97
C ASN A 605 10.71 22.51 13.74
N VAL A 606 9.92 23.19 12.89
CA VAL A 606 9.48 22.65 11.60
C VAL A 606 10.41 23.16 10.49
N ASP A 607 11.19 22.24 9.94
CA ASP A 607 12.16 22.53 8.90
C ASP A 607 11.59 22.12 7.54
N ALA A 608 11.58 23.03 6.57
CA ALA A 608 11.03 22.77 5.24
C ALA A 608 11.99 23.18 4.12
N ARG A 609 12.18 22.33 3.12
CA ARG A 609 12.91 22.69 1.89
C ARG A 609 12.11 22.30 0.66
N ASN A 610 12.44 22.94 -0.46
CA ASN A 610 11.82 22.67 -1.76
C ASN A 610 10.29 22.94 -1.77
N VAL A 611 9.86 24.06 -1.18
CA VAL A 611 8.45 24.49 -1.15
C VAL A 611 8.06 25.16 -2.47
N GLY A 612 7.04 24.62 -3.15
CA GLY A 612 6.66 25.04 -4.50
C GLY A 612 5.98 26.41 -4.60
N ALA A 613 5.21 26.79 -3.57
CA ALA A 613 4.40 28.02 -3.53
C ALA A 613 4.69 28.85 -2.25
N VAL A 614 3.68 29.58 -1.76
CA VAL A 614 3.75 30.25 -0.46
C VAL A 614 3.86 29.22 0.67
N GLY A 615 4.68 29.48 1.68
CA GLY A 615 4.88 28.55 2.79
C GLY A 615 3.59 28.24 3.56
N ILE A 616 2.83 29.29 3.89
CA ILE A 616 1.51 29.22 4.48
C ILE A 616 0.51 29.80 3.47
N ASN A 617 -0.37 28.95 2.94
CA ASN A 617 -1.55 29.37 2.17
C ASN A 617 -2.73 29.52 3.13
N ASN A 618 -2.98 30.74 3.61
CA ASN A 618 -3.95 31.03 4.66
C ASN A 618 -5.24 31.65 4.09
N CYS A 619 -6.26 30.82 3.97
CA CYS A 619 -7.61 31.20 3.53
C CYS A 619 -8.63 31.32 4.68
N GLY A 620 -8.30 30.83 5.88
CA GLY A 620 -9.24 30.83 7.01
C GLY A 620 -10.55 30.14 6.66
N SER A 621 -11.67 30.67 7.17
CA SER A 621 -13.02 30.28 6.75
C SER A 621 -13.55 31.12 5.59
N PHE A 622 -12.66 31.77 4.83
CA PHE A 622 -12.97 32.61 3.68
C PHE A 622 -13.82 33.85 3.98
N ASN A 623 -13.88 34.34 5.23
CA ASN A 623 -14.59 35.59 5.55
C ASN A 623 -13.68 36.82 5.52
N PHE A 624 -12.37 36.64 5.66
CA PHE A 624 -11.35 37.70 5.53
C PHE A 624 -11.65 38.99 6.33
N PRO A 625 -11.86 38.90 7.65
CA PRO A 625 -12.17 40.08 8.45
C PRO A 625 -11.01 41.08 8.48
N PRO A 626 -11.25 42.35 8.88
CA PRO A 626 -10.20 43.36 8.99
C PRO A 626 -9.03 42.99 9.92
N THR A 627 -9.22 41.99 10.78
CA THR A 627 -8.23 41.45 11.71
C THR A 627 -7.29 40.43 11.08
N GLY A 628 -7.42 40.12 9.78
CA GLY A 628 -6.69 39.05 9.09
C GLY A 628 -7.52 37.78 8.96
N SER A 629 -6.88 36.69 8.55
CA SER A 629 -7.53 35.37 8.47
C SER A 629 -8.06 34.91 9.83
N GLU A 630 -9.12 34.12 9.79
CA GLU A 630 -9.70 33.41 10.94
C GLU A 630 -8.84 32.22 11.41
N TRP A 631 -7.75 31.91 10.69
CA TRP A 631 -6.74 30.95 11.09
C TRP A 631 -5.46 31.63 11.58
N SER A 632 -5.00 31.23 12.77
CA SER A 632 -3.74 31.69 13.37
C SER A 632 -2.67 30.59 13.40
N SER A 633 -1.51 30.87 12.82
CA SER A 633 -0.29 30.06 12.94
C SER A 633 0.62 30.66 14.01
N ILE A 634 0.91 29.89 15.05
CA ILE A 634 1.63 30.36 16.24
C ILE A 634 3.06 29.85 16.22
N ASP A 635 4.03 30.76 16.22
CA ASP A 635 5.46 30.46 16.24
C ASP A 635 5.94 30.13 17.66
N LEU A 636 6.43 28.91 17.86
CA LEU A 636 7.13 28.48 19.07
C LEU A 636 8.66 28.40 18.88
N SER A 637 9.19 29.01 17.83
CA SER A 637 10.59 29.07 17.40
C SER A 637 11.14 27.80 16.74
N GLY A 638 12.28 27.93 16.07
CA GLY A 638 12.95 26.84 15.34
C GLY A 638 12.42 26.56 13.94
N ASN A 639 11.39 27.25 13.48
CA ASN A 639 10.83 27.06 12.14
C ASN A 639 11.75 27.66 11.06
N ASP A 640 12.28 26.83 10.15
CA ASP A 640 13.25 27.30 9.15
C ASP A 640 13.12 26.66 7.76
N GLY A 641 13.95 27.15 6.83
CA GLY A 641 13.93 26.74 5.43
C GLY A 641 12.87 27.46 4.59
N GLY A 642 12.53 26.94 3.42
CA GLY A 642 11.63 27.59 2.48
C GLY A 642 11.70 27.09 1.04
N GLY A 643 11.28 27.94 0.11
CA GLY A 643 11.24 27.60 -1.31
C GLY A 643 11.01 28.80 -2.21
N THR A 644 10.17 28.64 -3.23
CA THR A 644 9.96 29.61 -4.33
C THR A 644 9.69 31.04 -3.86
N THR A 645 9.02 31.20 -2.72
CA THR A 645 8.58 32.49 -2.17
C THR A 645 9.41 32.99 -0.97
N GLY A 646 10.54 32.32 -0.68
CA GLY A 646 11.37 32.62 0.49
C GLY A 646 11.06 31.70 1.68
N PRO A 647 11.26 32.18 2.92
CA PRO A 647 11.06 31.37 4.12
C PRO A 647 9.62 30.85 4.24
N TRP A 648 9.43 29.57 4.57
CA TRP A 648 8.09 29.00 4.65
C TRP A 648 7.28 29.61 5.83
N PHE A 649 7.96 29.93 6.94
CA PHE A 649 7.37 30.53 8.15
C PHE A 649 7.85 31.98 8.36
N GLY A 650 7.76 32.81 7.33
CA GLY A 650 8.21 34.20 7.39
C GLY A 650 7.31 35.09 8.26
N SER A 651 7.89 36.07 8.97
CA SER A 651 7.16 36.99 9.87
C SER A 651 6.02 37.77 9.19
N TRP A 652 6.07 37.94 7.86
CA TRP A 652 5.02 38.59 7.08
C TRP A 652 3.77 37.71 6.90
N GLN A 653 3.88 36.39 7.08
CA GLN A 653 2.76 35.43 7.00
C GLN A 653 2.03 35.28 8.36
N LEU A 654 2.62 35.78 9.44
CA LEU A 654 2.19 35.52 10.81
C LEU A 654 1.43 36.70 11.46
N PRO A 655 0.62 36.41 12.49
CA PRO A 655 0.15 35.07 12.86
C PRO A 655 -0.98 34.59 11.93
N ASN A 656 -1.69 35.52 11.29
CA ASN A 656 -2.93 35.26 10.57
C ASN A 656 -3.04 36.11 9.29
N THR A 657 -1.92 36.40 8.63
CA THR A 657 -1.93 37.15 7.38
C THR A 657 -2.68 36.36 6.30
N ILE A 658 -3.53 37.04 5.53
CA ILE A 658 -4.24 36.43 4.41
C ILE A 658 -3.27 36.28 3.25
N THR A 659 -2.97 35.04 2.89
CA THR A 659 -2.10 34.65 1.77
C THR A 659 -2.83 33.72 0.80
N CYS A 660 -4.16 33.70 0.87
CA CYS A 660 -5.02 32.75 0.18
C CYS A 660 -4.81 32.76 -1.33
N ASP A 661 -4.35 31.63 -1.84
CA ASP A 661 -4.44 31.22 -3.24
C ASP A 661 -5.29 29.95 -3.29
N ASP A 662 -6.44 30.01 -3.97
CA ASP A 662 -7.36 28.88 -4.03
C ASP A 662 -6.74 27.69 -4.77
N ARG A 663 -5.92 27.93 -5.80
CA ARG A 663 -5.35 26.88 -6.66
C ARG A 663 -3.95 27.28 -7.11
N PRO A 664 -2.98 27.37 -6.19
CA PRO A 664 -1.61 27.70 -6.54
C PRO A 664 -1.07 26.67 -7.54
N PRO A 665 -0.27 27.09 -8.54
CA PRO A 665 0.40 26.17 -9.44
C PRO A 665 1.25 25.16 -8.66
N VAL A 666 1.17 23.89 -9.07
CA VAL A 666 1.97 22.81 -8.48
C VAL A 666 3.36 22.83 -9.10
N VAL A 667 4.39 22.88 -8.26
CA VAL A 667 5.80 22.77 -8.66
C VAL A 667 6.35 21.46 -8.12
N ALA A 668 6.57 20.47 -8.99
CA ALA A 668 7.11 19.19 -8.58
C ALA A 668 8.45 19.36 -7.83
N PRO A 669 8.59 18.85 -6.59
CA PRO A 669 9.85 18.95 -5.87
C PRO A 669 10.90 18.00 -6.45
N PRO A 670 12.21 18.24 -6.19
CA PRO A 670 13.25 17.25 -6.47
C PRO A 670 13.03 15.99 -5.62
N ALA A 671 13.71 14.89 -6.01
CA ALA A 671 13.69 13.67 -5.21
C ALA A 671 14.19 13.93 -3.76
N PRO A 672 13.56 13.32 -2.74
CA PRO A 672 13.98 13.49 -1.35
C PRO A 672 15.43 13.06 -1.12
N SER A 673 16.08 13.70 -0.15
CA SER A 673 17.47 13.40 0.22
C SER A 673 17.66 13.41 1.74
N PRO A 674 18.79 12.89 2.27
CA PRO A 674 19.07 12.96 3.69
C PRO A 674 19.01 14.42 4.22
N TRP A 675 18.60 14.57 5.48
CA TRP A 675 18.51 15.87 6.15
C TRP A 675 19.88 16.37 6.61
#